data_AF-A0A914B2J5-F1
#
_entry.id   AF-A0A914B2J5-F1
#
_cell.length_a   1.000
_cell.length_b   1.000
_cell.length_c   1.000
_cell.angle_alpha   90.00
_cell.angle_beta   90.00
_cell.angle_gamma   90.00
#
_symmetry.space_group_name_H-M   'P 1'
#
loop_
_entity.id
_entity.type
_entity.pdbx_description
1 polymer ?
#
loop_
_entity_poly.entity_id
_entity_poly.type
_entity_poly.pdbx_seq_one_letter_code
_entity_poly.pdbx_strand_id
1 'polypeptide(L)'
;MAAPTHMSRFPARKNMFKKKIHQAKDKGVKDDTHDGRVGRLDEHTMGYYRRVADTIKDAFQDEAEQGLFLDNVFDQMEGEQVQLCRNQTVSRILEELLCLARPSHLRRFLSGILGEFEVVVRDRFAGHVVQKALLQTAKSLDDGEEGAELQEKVLSMADLLLADLNAVMMDTYGNHILRTMLQVLGGVRVPDQVARSRLSREQQDKETSKETKQLLKKVPEKMQLSLKKITNTLLSAENFNEYLLHRTSGPVLEVLLLVLQQSHPALCHRVGQAILKKSKVMSKNPAQPDKRVPVVFTDSVGSHLFEVVIEVVSSEAFSEVYSQCFGNYLLEMALHPVANFVLQKLIKRSAREEEFSEMFDKLSANLEAILGVNHMGVVLRLAESCVHHPTKQRAFLQGLLSAFHCWEPRERQSSCVLLIAGMVTHEVFFPGSKEDEEQDTKLKPGLTEVNLHGSLLLQQLLKFHHCGPVIAGFMALRDDDLTTVACSPSGSYLLEAFVTSSVVSEKKKDRFVAQLTTNCFKIACHKTGSRSIEAIFKAASLKTKTALVQVLSEKDKQLQSDHFGKFVYRNCAVGLYKLRPQDWEELQGRESKKRKLFAEIIGEGEDRASKKKRRQLEGDAGQPLSSYSDEMLALGMTVKEKEIGESDEDDDIDDIFGKISKPAVKPSVSPQNKSSKRRRSASTHDEKDKPDTGHGQSSDKEEKTHSKARKSKKKLHKKEREKICPDN
;
A
#
# COMPACT_ATOMS: atom_id res chain seq x y z
N MET A 1 10.42 65.34 35.76
CA MET A 1 10.89 65.66 34.40
C MET A 1 10.60 64.44 33.54
N ALA A 2 9.43 64.40 32.92
CA ALA A 2 9.20 64.77 31.52
C ALA A 2 9.46 63.59 30.56
N ALA A 3 8.36 62.96 30.10
CA ALA A 3 8.28 62.35 28.78
C ALA A 3 8.44 63.44 27.69
N PRO A 4 8.71 63.10 26.41
CA PRO A 4 7.57 62.99 25.46
C PRO A 4 7.83 62.02 24.25
N THR A 5 6.84 61.19 23.84
CA THR A 5 5.94 61.30 22.65
C THR A 5 6.49 60.74 21.31
N HIS A 6 5.74 60.17 20.33
CA HIS A 6 4.33 60.37 19.94
C HIS A 6 3.83 59.22 19.01
N MET A 7 2.64 58.67 19.34
CA MET A 7 1.47 58.26 18.52
C MET A 7 1.54 57.39 17.23
N SER A 8 0.64 56.39 17.18
CA SER A 8 -0.52 56.40 16.27
C SER A 8 -1.72 55.61 16.83
N ARG A 9 -2.91 56.22 16.77
CA ARG A 9 -4.21 55.81 17.32
C ARG A 9 -4.95 54.78 16.45
N PHE A 10 -5.75 53.92 17.07
CA PHE A 10 -7.06 53.50 16.52
C PHE A 10 -8.12 53.47 17.65
N PRO A 11 -9.35 54.00 17.43
CA PRO A 11 -10.37 54.11 18.46
C PRO A 11 -11.24 52.85 18.58
N ALA A 12 -11.58 52.49 19.82
CA ALA A 12 -12.60 51.53 20.15
C ALA A 12 -14.00 52.00 19.69
N ARG A 13 -14.77 51.12 19.03
CA ARG A 13 -16.21 51.30 18.82
C ARG A 13 -16.99 50.18 19.51
N LYS A 14 -17.54 50.50 20.69
CA LYS A 14 -18.58 49.76 21.39
C LYS A 14 -19.95 49.99 20.72
N ASN A 15 -20.78 48.94 20.74
CA ASN A 15 -22.25 48.93 20.81
C ASN A 15 -23.05 49.78 19.82
N MET A 16 -23.40 49.22 18.66
CA MET A 16 -24.49 49.77 17.81
C MET A 16 -25.30 48.73 17.01
N PHE A 17 -25.49 47.50 17.50
CA PHE A 17 -26.29 46.48 16.78
C PHE A 17 -27.54 45.95 17.49
N LYS A 18 -28.00 46.57 18.59
CA LYS A 18 -29.21 46.13 19.33
C LYS A 18 -30.48 46.97 19.08
N LYS A 19 -30.58 47.78 18.01
CA LYS A 19 -31.75 48.68 17.85
C LYS A 19 -32.41 48.77 16.46
N LYS A 20 -32.24 47.78 15.57
CA LYS A 20 -32.88 47.81 14.23
C LYS A 20 -33.59 46.53 13.78
N ILE A 21 -34.06 45.69 14.70
CA ILE A 21 -34.96 44.56 14.39
C ILE A 21 -36.11 44.56 15.39
N HIS A 22 -36.97 45.58 15.33
CA HIS A 22 -38.30 45.55 15.99
C HIS A 22 -39.35 46.41 15.24
N GLN A 23 -39.10 46.73 13.96
CA GLN A 23 -40.09 47.36 13.08
C GLN A 23 -40.06 46.67 11.72
N ALA A 24 -40.61 45.46 11.67
CA ALA A 24 -41.07 44.79 10.45
C ALA A 24 -42.08 43.69 10.83
N LYS A 25 -43.05 44.02 11.68
CA LYS A 25 -44.29 43.26 11.84
C LYS A 25 -45.41 44.15 11.29
N ASP A 26 -45.53 44.16 9.97
CA ASP A 26 -46.75 44.35 9.19
C ASP A 26 -46.34 44.74 7.78
N LYS A 27 -46.48 43.82 6.83
CA LYS A 27 -46.86 44.07 5.43
C LYS A 27 -46.79 42.78 4.62
N GLY A 28 -47.97 42.25 4.32
CA GLY A 28 -48.31 41.63 3.04
C GLY A 28 -47.59 40.34 2.69
N VAL A 29 -48.30 39.22 2.90
CA VAL A 29 -48.10 37.97 2.18
C VAL A 29 -48.06 38.27 0.68
N LYS A 30 -46.88 38.16 0.07
CA LYS A 30 -46.74 37.96 -1.37
C LYS A 30 -46.14 36.57 -1.57
N ASP A 31 -47.00 35.72 -2.08
CA ASP A 31 -46.76 34.38 -2.56
C ASP A 31 -45.76 34.46 -3.74
N ASP A 32 -44.47 34.36 -3.44
CA ASP A 32 -43.43 34.15 -4.46
C ASP A 32 -43.42 32.67 -4.80
N THR A 33 -44.23 32.36 -5.81
CA THR A 33 -44.22 31.17 -6.67
C THR A 33 -43.03 30.22 -6.42
N HIS A 34 -43.36 29.09 -5.80
CA HIS A 34 -42.52 27.91 -5.61
C HIS A 34 -42.10 27.33 -6.99
N ASP A 35 -41.08 27.90 -7.64
CA ASP A 35 -40.41 27.26 -8.79
C ASP A 35 -39.80 25.94 -8.28
N GLY A 36 -40.40 24.82 -8.68
CA GLY A 36 -40.22 23.45 -8.16
C GLY A 36 -38.83 22.82 -8.26
N ARG A 37 -37.76 23.61 -8.17
CA ARG A 37 -36.37 23.16 -8.06
C ARG A 37 -36.00 22.93 -6.61
N VAL A 38 -36.06 21.65 -6.22
CA VAL A 38 -35.56 21.10 -4.95
C VAL A 38 -34.21 21.72 -4.55
N GLY A 39 -34.10 22.18 -3.30
CA GLY A 39 -32.84 22.65 -2.68
C GLY A 39 -32.38 24.05 -3.09
N ARG A 40 -33.24 24.82 -3.80
CA ARG A 40 -32.98 26.24 -4.08
C ARG A 40 -33.15 27.04 -2.78
N LEU A 41 -32.20 27.94 -2.55
CA LEU A 41 -32.20 28.91 -1.47
C LEU A 41 -32.22 30.30 -2.09
N ASP A 42 -32.86 31.25 -1.42
CA ASP A 42 -32.82 32.65 -1.81
C ASP A 42 -31.40 33.22 -1.63
N GLU A 43 -31.15 34.36 -2.29
CA GLU A 43 -29.82 34.97 -2.30
C GLU A 43 -29.38 35.44 -0.90
N HIS A 44 -30.33 35.84 -0.05
CA HIS A 44 -30.04 36.29 1.30
C HIS A 44 -29.56 35.11 2.16
N THR A 45 -30.27 33.98 2.13
CA THR A 45 -29.90 32.75 2.84
C THR A 45 -28.56 32.19 2.35
N MET A 46 -28.34 32.15 1.03
CA MET A 46 -27.04 31.78 0.46
C MET A 46 -25.93 32.72 0.92
N GLY A 47 -26.18 34.03 0.93
CA GLY A 47 -25.23 35.04 1.40
C GLY A 47 -24.89 34.87 2.87
N TYR A 48 -25.86 34.50 3.71
CA TYR A 48 -25.65 34.20 5.13
C TYR A 48 -24.69 33.01 5.31
N TYR A 49 -24.97 31.86 4.70
CA TYR A 49 -24.13 30.67 4.89
C TYR A 49 -22.73 30.80 4.28
N ARG A 50 -22.56 31.60 3.21
CA ARG A 50 -21.20 31.95 2.73
C ARG A 50 -20.40 32.71 3.79
N ARG A 51 -21.01 33.68 4.46
CA ARG A 51 -20.35 34.40 5.58
C ARG A 51 -20.03 33.45 6.73
N VAL A 52 -20.93 32.50 7.04
CA VAL A 52 -20.66 31.44 8.04
C VAL A 52 -19.40 30.65 7.65
N ALA A 53 -19.27 30.25 6.39
CA ALA A 53 -18.10 29.52 5.90
C ALA A 53 -16.80 30.35 6.00
N ASP A 54 -16.87 31.64 5.69
CA ASP A 54 -15.71 32.53 5.81
C ASP A 54 -15.29 32.69 7.28
N THR A 55 -16.23 32.87 8.20
CA THR A 55 -15.95 32.93 9.64
C THR A 55 -15.32 31.63 10.17
N ILE A 56 -15.78 30.46 9.71
CA ILE A 56 -15.16 29.17 10.08
C ILE A 56 -13.70 29.09 9.64
N LYS A 57 -13.36 29.66 8.48
CA LYS A 57 -11.98 29.66 7.95
C LYS A 57 -11.05 30.63 8.67
N ASP A 58 -11.58 31.77 9.11
CA ASP A 58 -10.81 32.81 9.78
C ASP A 58 -10.38 32.40 11.21
N ALA A 59 -10.91 31.29 11.73
CA ALA A 59 -10.72 30.75 13.07
C ALA A 59 -11.20 31.68 14.20
N PHE A 60 -11.62 31.09 15.31
CA PHE A 60 -12.16 31.82 16.47
C PHE A 60 -11.04 32.24 17.41
N GLN A 61 -11.22 33.38 18.10
CA GLN A 61 -10.25 33.86 19.09
C GLN A 61 -10.24 32.96 20.33
N ASP A 62 -11.42 32.50 20.75
CA ASP A 62 -11.61 31.61 21.89
C ASP A 62 -12.85 30.71 21.74
N GLU A 63 -13.00 29.74 22.65
CA GLU A 63 -14.11 28.78 22.67
C GLU A 63 -15.47 29.45 22.99
N ALA A 64 -15.47 30.61 23.64
CA ALA A 64 -16.70 31.32 23.99
C ALA A 64 -17.27 32.04 22.76
N GLU A 65 -16.42 32.71 21.98
CA GLU A 65 -16.77 33.29 20.68
C GLU A 65 -17.26 32.20 19.72
N GLN A 66 -16.54 31.08 19.62
CA GLN A 66 -16.98 29.93 18.83
C GLN A 66 -18.36 29.44 19.29
N GLY A 67 -18.58 29.31 20.59
CA GLY A 67 -19.86 28.90 21.17
C GLY A 67 -21.01 29.79 20.73
N LEU A 68 -20.88 31.10 20.98
CA LEU A 68 -21.90 32.08 20.61
C LEU A 68 -22.17 32.11 19.11
N PHE A 69 -21.12 31.99 18.29
CA PHE A 69 -21.28 31.90 16.85
C PHE A 69 -22.11 30.67 16.47
N LEU A 70 -21.77 29.50 16.99
CA LEU A 70 -22.48 28.26 16.69
C LEU A 70 -23.93 28.32 17.16
N ASP A 71 -24.19 28.80 18.39
CA ASP A 71 -25.54 28.95 18.94
C ASP A 71 -26.42 29.76 17.96
N ASN A 72 -25.94 30.92 17.52
CA ASN A 72 -26.67 31.79 16.58
C ASN A 72 -26.91 31.12 15.20
N VAL A 73 -25.93 30.37 14.69
CA VAL A 73 -26.06 29.70 13.39
C VAL A 73 -27.04 28.53 13.46
N PHE A 74 -27.02 27.75 14.55
CA PHE A 74 -27.97 26.65 14.74
C PHE A 74 -29.38 27.15 15.06
N ASP A 75 -29.53 28.29 15.75
CA ASP A 75 -30.82 28.98 15.93
C ASP A 75 -31.40 29.43 14.58
N GLN A 76 -30.58 30.04 13.73
CA GLN A 76 -31.02 30.49 12.39
C GLN A 76 -31.41 29.32 11.48
N MET A 77 -30.85 28.13 11.71
CA MET A 77 -31.11 26.91 10.92
C MET A 77 -32.42 26.21 11.32
N GLU A 78 -33.00 26.55 12.47
CA GLU A 78 -34.13 25.82 13.03
C GLU A 78 -35.38 25.93 12.13
N GLY A 79 -35.88 24.78 11.68
CA GLY A 79 -37.01 24.69 10.74
C GLY A 79 -36.60 24.63 9.26
N GLU A 80 -35.34 24.93 8.93
CA GLU A 80 -34.84 24.92 7.55
C GLU A 80 -33.78 23.84 7.29
N GLN A 81 -33.48 22.99 8.27
CA GLN A 81 -32.37 22.04 8.22
C GLN A 81 -32.37 21.19 6.94
N VAL A 82 -33.53 20.63 6.57
CA VAL A 82 -33.69 19.75 5.41
C VAL A 82 -33.45 20.52 4.11
N GLN A 83 -34.05 21.70 3.96
CA GLN A 83 -33.86 22.54 2.76
C GLN A 83 -32.39 22.92 2.56
N LEU A 84 -31.71 23.30 3.63
CA LEU A 84 -30.30 23.68 3.61
C LEU A 84 -29.38 22.50 3.27
N CYS A 85 -29.67 21.31 3.80
CA CYS A 85 -28.92 20.09 3.49
C CYS A 85 -29.02 19.67 2.02
N ARG A 86 -30.13 20.00 1.35
CA ARG A 86 -30.37 19.68 -0.07
C ARG A 86 -29.75 20.68 -1.05
N ASN A 87 -29.11 21.73 -0.53
CA ASN A 87 -28.40 22.69 -1.37
C ASN A 87 -26.92 22.29 -1.55
N GLN A 88 -26.44 22.25 -2.79
CA GLN A 88 -25.07 21.82 -3.13
C GLN A 88 -23.95 22.58 -2.40
N THR A 89 -24.13 23.89 -2.21
CA THR A 89 -23.08 24.73 -1.59
C THR A 89 -23.22 24.68 -0.08
N VAL A 90 -24.42 24.90 0.43
CA VAL A 90 -24.67 24.96 1.87
C VAL A 90 -24.43 23.60 2.52
N SER A 91 -24.74 22.48 1.86
CA SER A 91 -24.46 21.14 2.42
C SER A 91 -23.00 20.97 2.83
N ARG A 92 -22.05 21.46 2.01
CA ARG A 92 -20.60 21.38 2.31
C ARG A 92 -20.22 22.27 3.49
N ILE A 93 -20.82 23.46 3.56
CA ILE A 93 -20.63 24.39 4.69
C ILE A 93 -21.16 23.76 5.97
N LEU A 94 -22.31 23.07 5.91
CA LEU A 94 -22.86 22.34 7.05
C LEU A 94 -21.96 21.18 7.49
N GLU A 95 -21.33 20.45 6.58
CA GLU A 95 -20.37 19.40 6.94
C GLU A 95 -19.16 19.96 7.72
N GLU A 96 -18.70 21.17 7.38
CA GLU A 96 -17.64 21.89 8.11
C GLU A 96 -18.15 22.39 9.46
N LEU A 97 -19.32 23.05 9.49
CA LEU A 97 -19.97 23.55 10.71
C LEU A 97 -20.21 22.44 11.74
N LEU A 98 -20.69 21.27 11.30
CA LEU A 98 -20.94 20.11 12.15
C LEU A 98 -19.66 19.57 12.81
N CYS A 99 -18.47 19.86 12.28
CA CYS A 99 -17.21 19.50 12.95
C CYS A 99 -16.99 20.27 14.26
N LEU A 100 -17.63 21.42 14.40
CA LEU A 100 -17.49 22.32 15.55
C LEU A 100 -18.67 22.21 16.52
N ALA A 101 -19.71 21.45 16.15
CA ALA A 101 -20.96 21.35 16.88
C ALA A 101 -20.77 20.69 18.26
N ARG A 102 -21.48 21.24 19.25
CA ARG A 102 -21.63 20.67 20.61
C ARG A 102 -22.78 19.64 20.62
N PRO A 103 -22.90 18.80 21.67
CA PRO A 103 -23.97 17.80 21.74
C PRO A 103 -25.37 18.40 21.58
N SER A 104 -25.64 19.55 22.22
CA SER A 104 -26.90 20.28 22.10
C SER A 104 -27.23 20.69 20.65
N HIS A 105 -26.24 21.15 19.89
CA HIS A 105 -26.40 21.52 18.47
C HIS A 105 -26.72 20.30 17.61
N LEU A 106 -26.00 19.20 17.83
CA LEU A 106 -26.21 17.94 17.12
C LEU A 106 -27.63 17.42 17.39
N ARG A 107 -28.10 17.47 18.64
CA ARG A 107 -29.44 17.04 19.01
C ARG A 107 -30.53 17.84 18.28
N ARG A 108 -30.41 19.18 18.26
CA ARG A 108 -31.35 20.06 17.55
C ARG A 108 -31.33 19.81 16.05
N PHE A 109 -30.14 19.70 15.47
CA PHE A 109 -29.97 19.39 14.06
C PHE A 109 -30.62 18.05 13.67
N LEU A 110 -30.30 16.97 14.39
CA LEU A 110 -30.86 15.64 14.14
C LEU A 110 -32.39 15.60 14.35
N SER A 111 -32.92 16.40 15.28
CA SER A 111 -34.37 16.51 15.47
C SER A 111 -35.07 17.14 14.27
N GLY A 112 -34.49 18.19 13.67
CA GLY A 112 -34.99 18.77 12.42
C GLY A 112 -34.92 17.79 11.24
N ILE A 113 -33.81 17.05 11.12
CA ILE A 113 -33.64 16.02 10.08
C ILE A 113 -34.66 14.87 10.22
N LEU A 114 -34.95 14.44 11.45
CA LEU A 114 -35.92 13.37 11.72
C LEU A 114 -37.33 13.70 11.22
N GLY A 115 -37.72 14.98 11.20
CA GLY A 115 -39.04 15.41 10.75
C GLY A 115 -39.34 15.09 9.29
N GLU A 116 -38.32 15.07 8.42
CA GLU A 116 -38.46 14.76 6.98
C GLU A 116 -37.38 13.77 6.50
N PHE A 117 -37.08 12.77 7.33
CA PHE A 117 -35.97 11.86 7.06
C PHE A 117 -36.11 11.10 5.73
N GLU A 118 -37.33 10.78 5.31
CA GLU A 118 -37.61 10.13 4.01
C GLU A 118 -37.15 10.95 2.81
N VAL A 119 -37.16 12.28 2.93
CA VAL A 119 -36.66 13.19 1.89
C VAL A 119 -35.14 13.21 1.90
N VAL A 120 -34.55 13.24 3.10
CA VAL A 120 -33.10 13.35 3.30
C VAL A 120 -32.37 12.09 2.88
N VAL A 121 -32.95 10.91 3.16
CA VAL A 121 -32.28 9.62 2.93
C VAL A 121 -32.00 9.34 1.45
N ARG A 122 -32.78 9.92 0.53
CA ARG A 122 -32.64 9.74 -0.92
C ARG A 122 -32.05 10.97 -1.63
N ASP A 123 -31.53 11.94 -0.89
CA ASP A 123 -30.98 13.17 -1.47
C ASP A 123 -29.45 13.12 -1.64
N ARG A 124 -28.98 13.58 -2.81
CA ARG A 124 -27.57 13.53 -3.23
C ARG A 124 -26.63 14.40 -2.41
N PHE A 125 -27.14 15.40 -1.68
CA PHE A 125 -26.35 16.30 -0.86
C PHE A 125 -26.65 16.08 0.62
N ALA A 126 -27.93 15.97 0.98
CA ALA A 126 -28.32 15.87 2.38
C ALA A 126 -27.77 14.61 3.07
N GLY A 127 -27.64 13.51 2.32
CA GLY A 127 -27.04 12.29 2.84
C GLY A 127 -25.59 12.47 3.33
N HIS A 128 -24.79 13.35 2.72
CA HIS A 128 -23.44 13.63 3.20
C HIS A 128 -23.44 14.38 4.53
N VAL A 129 -24.33 15.37 4.67
CA VAL A 129 -24.51 16.13 5.91
C VAL A 129 -24.95 15.22 7.06
N VAL A 130 -25.89 14.31 6.81
CA VAL A 130 -26.34 13.33 7.81
C VAL A 130 -25.25 12.36 8.21
N GLN A 131 -24.50 11.80 7.25
CA GLN A 131 -23.36 10.93 7.57
C GLN A 131 -22.36 11.67 8.47
N LYS A 132 -22.11 12.96 8.17
CA LYS A 132 -21.22 13.79 8.97
C LYS A 132 -21.78 14.00 10.38
N ALA A 133 -23.04 14.37 10.52
CA ALA A 133 -23.70 14.56 11.81
C ALA A 133 -23.67 13.29 12.68
N LEU A 134 -23.96 12.13 12.09
CA LEU A 134 -23.91 10.83 12.78
C LEU A 134 -22.50 10.50 13.29
N LEU A 135 -21.46 10.73 12.50
CA LEU A 135 -20.08 10.50 12.91
C LEU A 135 -19.61 11.46 14.01
N GLN A 136 -20.10 12.70 14.04
CA GLN A 136 -19.81 13.63 15.13
C GLN A 136 -20.59 13.27 16.40
N THR A 137 -21.85 12.86 16.24
CA THR A 137 -22.70 12.37 17.32
C THR A 137 -22.04 11.22 18.05
N ALA A 138 -21.47 10.26 17.32
CA ALA A 138 -20.75 9.13 17.91
C ALA A 138 -19.64 9.55 18.90
N LYS A 139 -19.00 10.70 18.72
CA LYS A 139 -17.95 11.17 19.64
C LYS A 139 -18.47 11.68 20.98
N SER A 140 -19.76 12.00 21.03
CA SER A 140 -20.42 12.65 22.18
C SER A 140 -21.44 11.72 22.85
N LEU A 141 -21.51 10.44 22.47
CA LEU A 141 -22.47 9.50 23.06
C LEU A 141 -22.14 9.13 24.51
N ASP A 142 -20.89 9.33 24.94
CA ASP A 142 -20.46 9.09 26.32
C ASP A 142 -20.74 10.32 27.24
N ASP A 143 -21.31 11.42 26.73
CA ASP A 143 -21.50 12.70 27.43
C ASP A 143 -22.77 12.72 28.32
N GLY A 144 -22.88 11.78 29.26
CA GLY A 144 -23.92 11.78 30.29
C GLY A 144 -25.35 11.88 29.73
N GLU A 145 -26.13 12.86 30.21
CA GLU A 145 -27.53 13.09 29.79
C GLU A 145 -27.63 13.54 28.33
N GLU A 146 -26.76 14.45 27.88
CA GLU A 146 -26.75 14.90 26.48
C GLU A 146 -26.41 13.76 25.52
N GLY A 147 -25.49 12.87 25.92
CA GLY A 147 -25.17 11.64 25.19
C GLY A 147 -26.37 10.69 25.08
N ALA A 148 -27.19 10.57 26.14
CA ALA A 148 -28.41 9.77 26.13
C ALA A 148 -29.48 10.32 25.18
N GLU A 149 -29.68 11.64 25.15
CA GLU A 149 -30.61 12.27 24.21
C GLU A 149 -30.16 12.10 22.74
N LEU A 150 -28.86 12.23 22.48
CA LEU A 150 -28.27 11.95 21.18
C LEU A 150 -28.44 10.49 20.77
N GLN A 151 -28.25 9.56 21.70
CA GLN A 151 -28.47 8.14 21.48
C GLN A 151 -29.91 7.87 21.02
N GLU A 152 -30.91 8.52 21.61
CA GLU A 152 -32.30 8.38 21.18
C GLU A 152 -32.50 8.83 19.73
N LYS A 153 -31.90 9.95 19.31
CA LYS A 153 -31.96 10.43 17.92
C LYS A 153 -31.34 9.42 16.95
N VAL A 154 -30.19 8.86 17.29
CA VAL A 154 -29.54 7.81 16.49
C VAL A 154 -30.45 6.59 16.34
N LEU A 155 -31.08 6.14 17.44
CA LEU A 155 -32.00 5.00 17.42
C LEU A 155 -33.26 5.26 16.59
N SER A 156 -33.87 6.45 16.70
CA SER A 156 -35.02 6.82 15.86
C SER A 156 -34.67 6.79 14.36
N MET A 157 -33.50 7.30 13.98
CA MET A 157 -33.06 7.24 12.58
C MET A 157 -32.80 5.80 12.14
N ALA A 158 -32.24 4.96 13.02
CA ALA A 158 -32.02 3.54 12.73
C ALA A 158 -33.35 2.79 12.51
N ASP A 159 -34.38 3.10 13.29
CA ASP A 159 -35.72 2.52 13.14
C ASP A 159 -36.38 2.92 11.80
N LEU A 160 -36.20 4.18 11.38
CA LEU A 160 -36.67 4.65 10.06
C LEU A 160 -35.93 3.96 8.89
N LEU A 161 -34.61 3.79 9.00
CA LEU A 161 -33.85 3.02 8.01
C LEU A 161 -34.26 1.54 7.98
N LEU A 162 -34.61 0.97 9.13
CA LEU A 162 -35.06 -0.41 9.24
C LEU A 162 -36.43 -0.63 8.58
N ALA A 163 -37.34 0.34 8.70
CA ALA A 163 -38.68 0.26 8.11
C ALA A 163 -38.66 0.11 6.58
N ASP A 164 -37.67 0.69 5.90
CA ASP A 164 -37.49 0.62 4.44
C ASP A 164 -36.13 0.02 4.03
N LEU A 165 -35.62 -0.94 4.82
CA LEU A 165 -34.25 -1.44 4.72
C LEU A 165 -33.87 -1.93 3.31
N ASN A 166 -34.78 -2.66 2.65
CA ASN A 166 -34.54 -3.20 1.31
C ASN A 166 -34.31 -2.07 0.28
N ALA A 167 -35.20 -1.07 0.25
CA ALA A 167 -35.05 0.04 -0.69
C ALA A 167 -33.82 0.88 -0.35
N VAL A 168 -33.55 1.15 0.94
CA VAL A 168 -32.37 1.91 1.38
C VAL A 168 -31.06 1.22 0.99
N MET A 169 -30.97 -0.11 1.12
CA MET A 169 -29.81 -0.89 0.69
C MET A 169 -29.51 -0.73 -0.81
N MET A 170 -30.56 -0.71 -1.63
CA MET A 170 -30.46 -0.62 -3.09
C MET A 170 -30.47 0.82 -3.64
N ASP A 171 -30.77 1.82 -2.80
CA ASP A 171 -30.77 3.23 -3.18
C ASP A 171 -29.35 3.76 -3.43
N THR A 172 -29.21 4.76 -4.31
CA THR A 172 -27.90 5.34 -4.67
C THR A 172 -27.29 6.18 -3.54
N TYR A 173 -28.09 6.78 -2.67
CA TYR A 173 -27.65 7.67 -1.60
C TYR A 173 -27.90 7.08 -0.21
N GLY A 174 -29.08 6.51 0.03
CA GLY A 174 -29.51 5.97 1.32
C GLY A 174 -28.59 4.88 1.87
N ASN A 175 -28.04 4.05 0.99
CA ASN A 175 -27.08 3.01 1.38
C ASN A 175 -25.85 3.60 2.11
N HIS A 176 -25.42 4.82 1.79
CA HIS A 176 -24.26 5.47 2.44
C HIS A 176 -24.58 5.92 3.86
N ILE A 177 -25.82 6.37 4.09
CA ILE A 177 -26.32 6.69 5.43
C ILE A 177 -26.42 5.40 6.23
N LEU A 178 -26.95 4.32 5.65
CA LEU A 178 -27.00 3.01 6.30
C LEU A 178 -25.60 2.49 6.67
N ARG A 179 -24.62 2.57 5.76
CA ARG A 179 -23.21 2.24 6.04
C ARG A 179 -22.64 3.02 7.22
N THR A 180 -22.97 4.30 7.32
CA THR A 180 -22.54 5.14 8.45
C THR A 180 -23.28 4.77 9.73
N MET A 181 -24.58 4.50 9.64
CA MET A 181 -25.40 4.06 10.77
C MET A 181 -24.87 2.75 11.36
N LEU A 182 -24.51 1.75 10.53
CA LEU A 182 -23.92 0.50 10.99
C LEU A 182 -22.61 0.73 11.77
N GLN A 183 -21.74 1.63 11.27
CA GLN A 183 -20.50 2.00 11.95
C GLN A 183 -20.75 2.67 13.31
N VAL A 184 -21.74 3.58 13.39
CA VAL A 184 -22.13 4.25 14.64
C VAL A 184 -22.73 3.26 15.63
N LEU A 185 -23.70 2.44 15.19
CA LEU A 185 -24.34 1.42 16.02
C LEU A 185 -23.36 0.36 16.54
N GLY A 186 -22.34 0.03 15.75
CA GLY A 186 -21.28 -0.89 16.15
C GLY A 186 -20.09 -0.24 16.86
N GLY A 187 -20.05 1.10 16.95
CA GLY A 187 -18.95 1.84 17.57
C GLY A 187 -17.61 1.71 16.86
N VAL A 188 -17.60 1.41 15.56
CA VAL A 188 -16.40 1.09 14.80
C VAL A 188 -16.44 1.75 13.43
N ARG A 189 -15.35 2.39 13.05
CA ARG A 189 -15.14 2.96 11.71
C ARG A 189 -14.31 2.01 10.87
N VAL A 190 -14.84 1.60 9.72
CA VAL A 190 -14.17 0.66 8.81
C VAL A 190 -13.24 1.41 7.83
N PRO A 191 -12.37 0.72 7.08
CA PRO A 191 -11.48 1.35 6.12
C PRO A 191 -12.24 2.19 5.08
N ASP A 192 -11.65 3.32 4.68
CA ASP A 192 -12.29 4.25 3.73
C ASP A 192 -12.48 3.60 2.34
N GLN A 193 -11.72 2.53 2.02
CA GLN A 193 -11.94 1.77 0.79
C GLN A 193 -13.34 1.14 0.74
N VAL A 194 -13.88 0.71 1.88
CA VAL A 194 -15.18 0.04 2.01
C VAL A 194 -16.27 1.05 2.35
N ALA A 195 -15.98 1.96 3.30
CA ALA A 195 -16.97 2.94 3.78
C ALA A 195 -17.39 3.95 2.71
N ARG A 196 -16.49 4.32 1.79
CA ARG A 196 -16.72 5.43 0.83
C ARG A 196 -16.77 4.95 -0.61
N SER A 197 -17.54 5.69 -1.42
CA SER A 197 -17.55 5.47 -2.87
C SER A 197 -16.19 5.80 -3.49
N ARG A 198 -15.87 5.13 -4.61
CA ARG A 198 -14.64 5.38 -5.36
C ARG A 198 -14.48 6.86 -5.75
N LEU A 199 -15.55 7.50 -6.23
CA LEU A 199 -15.56 8.91 -6.61
C LEU A 199 -15.21 9.84 -5.43
N SER A 200 -15.72 9.54 -4.24
CA SER A 200 -15.42 10.33 -3.03
C SER A 200 -13.94 10.23 -2.63
N ARG A 201 -13.33 9.05 -2.80
CA ARG A 201 -11.90 8.84 -2.49
C ARG A 201 -11.00 9.57 -3.48
N GLU A 202 -11.34 9.57 -4.78
CA GLU A 202 -10.56 10.25 -5.82
C GLU A 202 -10.63 11.78 -5.72
N GLN A 203 -11.67 12.33 -5.07
CA GLN A 203 -11.83 13.78 -4.86
C GLN A 203 -11.13 14.31 -3.61
N GLN A 204 -10.57 13.45 -2.75
CA GLN A 204 -9.85 13.89 -1.55
C GLN A 204 -8.35 13.91 -1.77
N ASP A 205 -7.72 15.02 -1.39
CA ASP A 205 -6.24 15.14 -1.31
C ASP A 205 -5.67 14.53 -0.01
N LYS A 206 -6.49 13.87 0.81
CA LYS A 206 -6.09 13.25 2.08
C LYS A 206 -5.85 11.76 1.93
N GLU A 207 -4.86 11.25 2.65
CA GLU A 207 -4.57 9.82 2.71
C GLU A 207 -5.77 9.05 3.28
N THR A 208 -6.15 7.97 2.59
CA THR A 208 -7.31 7.15 2.97
C THR A 208 -6.96 6.23 4.13
N SER A 209 -7.84 6.14 5.13
CA SER A 209 -7.67 5.21 6.25
C SER A 209 -7.77 3.78 5.73
N LYS A 210 -6.70 2.99 5.90
CA LYS A 210 -6.63 1.58 5.48
C LYS A 210 -7.06 0.61 6.58
N GLU A 211 -7.22 1.10 7.80
CA GLU A 211 -7.48 0.28 8.99
C GLU A 211 -8.81 0.63 9.65
N THR A 212 -9.36 -0.37 10.33
CA THR A 212 -10.52 -0.27 11.21
C THR A 212 -10.15 0.47 12.50
N LYS A 213 -10.99 1.40 12.95
CA LYS A 213 -10.74 2.26 14.13
C LYS A 213 -11.93 2.23 15.07
N GLN A 214 -11.69 2.19 16.37
CA GLN A 214 -12.78 2.34 17.34
C GLN A 214 -13.31 3.78 17.32
N LEU A 215 -14.64 3.92 17.26
CA LEU A 215 -15.35 5.19 17.43
C LEU A 215 -15.80 5.40 18.87
N LEU A 216 -16.23 4.31 19.53
CA LEU A 216 -16.75 4.31 20.91
C LEU A 216 -15.91 3.40 21.79
N LYS A 217 -15.69 3.81 23.03
CA LYS A 217 -15.07 2.94 24.05
C LYS A 217 -16.01 1.82 24.47
N LYS A 218 -17.29 2.15 24.62
CA LYS A 218 -18.36 1.21 24.96
C LYS A 218 -19.58 1.52 24.13
N VAL A 219 -20.10 0.52 23.43
CA VAL A 219 -21.33 0.67 22.63
C VAL A 219 -22.54 0.52 23.55
N PRO A 220 -23.49 1.49 23.59
CA PRO A 220 -24.71 1.36 24.38
C PRO A 220 -25.56 0.14 24.00
N GLU A 221 -26.16 -0.54 24.98
CA GLU A 221 -26.90 -1.80 24.78
C GLU A 221 -28.07 -1.65 23.80
N LYS A 222 -28.81 -0.54 23.87
CA LYS A 222 -29.92 -0.25 22.93
C LYS A 222 -29.42 -0.16 21.47
N MET A 223 -28.23 0.40 21.25
CA MET A 223 -27.61 0.47 19.91
C MET A 223 -27.16 -0.90 19.42
N GLN A 224 -26.58 -1.72 20.30
CA GLN A 224 -26.26 -3.12 19.97
C GLN A 224 -27.52 -3.90 19.58
N LEU A 225 -28.63 -3.69 20.29
CA LEU A 225 -29.91 -4.30 19.97
C LEU A 225 -30.44 -3.83 18.61
N SER A 226 -30.35 -2.55 18.30
CA SER A 226 -30.73 -2.01 16.98
C SER A 226 -29.89 -2.60 15.85
N LEU A 227 -28.56 -2.71 16.03
CA LEU A 227 -27.68 -3.39 15.06
C LEU A 227 -28.08 -4.86 14.84
N LYS A 228 -28.40 -5.60 15.92
CA LYS A 228 -28.91 -6.98 15.84
C LYS A 228 -30.24 -7.05 15.08
N LYS A 229 -31.16 -6.12 15.33
CA LYS A 229 -32.45 -6.05 14.61
C LYS A 229 -32.23 -5.86 13.11
N ILE A 230 -31.46 -4.84 12.71
CA ILE A 230 -31.12 -4.59 11.30
C ILE A 230 -30.50 -5.83 10.65
N THR A 231 -29.54 -6.45 11.33
CA THR A 231 -28.85 -7.64 10.82
C THR A 231 -29.80 -8.83 10.65
N ASN A 232 -30.67 -9.11 11.63
CA ASN A 232 -31.62 -10.22 11.53
C ASN A 232 -32.67 -9.97 10.45
N THR A 233 -33.19 -8.74 10.31
CA THR A 233 -34.10 -8.38 9.22
C THR A 233 -33.46 -8.61 7.86
N LEU A 234 -32.20 -8.21 7.70
CA LEU A 234 -31.43 -8.45 6.48
C LEU A 234 -31.26 -9.95 6.20
N LEU A 235 -30.93 -10.76 7.22
CA LEU A 235 -30.77 -12.21 7.07
C LEU A 235 -32.06 -12.94 6.70
N SER A 236 -33.20 -12.40 7.13
CA SER A 236 -34.54 -12.92 6.83
C SER A 236 -35.09 -12.45 5.48
N ALA A 237 -34.40 -11.54 4.77
CA ALA A 237 -34.86 -11.02 3.49
C ALA A 237 -34.92 -12.12 2.42
N GLU A 238 -36.06 -12.26 1.75
CA GLU A 238 -36.26 -13.24 0.69
C GLU A 238 -35.32 -12.99 -0.50
N ASN A 239 -35.09 -11.72 -0.82
CA ASN A 239 -34.24 -11.25 -1.91
C ASN A 239 -32.74 -11.13 -1.54
N PHE A 240 -32.28 -11.76 -0.45
CA PHE A 240 -30.88 -11.64 0.00
C PHE A 240 -29.84 -11.93 -1.11
N ASN A 241 -30.15 -12.85 -2.03
CA ASN A 241 -29.27 -13.17 -3.16
C ASN A 241 -29.00 -11.96 -4.07
N GLU A 242 -29.97 -11.07 -4.23
CA GLU A 242 -29.84 -9.87 -5.07
C GLU A 242 -28.84 -8.87 -4.49
N TYR A 243 -28.63 -8.88 -3.17
CA TYR A 243 -27.67 -7.99 -2.52
C TYR A 243 -26.22 -8.32 -2.85
N LEU A 244 -25.91 -9.58 -3.14
CA LEU A 244 -24.53 -10.07 -3.23
C LEU A 244 -23.73 -9.44 -4.38
N LEU A 245 -24.40 -9.12 -5.49
CA LEU A 245 -23.78 -8.55 -6.70
C LEU A 245 -24.25 -7.12 -6.98
N HIS A 246 -25.08 -6.54 -6.12
CA HIS A 246 -25.65 -5.23 -6.37
C HIS A 246 -24.73 -4.12 -5.85
N ARG A 247 -24.40 -3.17 -6.73
CA ARG A 247 -23.35 -2.15 -6.54
C ARG A 247 -23.48 -1.26 -5.30
N THR A 248 -24.69 -1.13 -4.72
CA THR A 248 -24.92 -0.31 -3.51
C THR A 248 -25.03 -1.16 -2.24
N SER A 249 -25.59 -2.36 -2.32
CA SER A 249 -25.84 -3.22 -1.15
C SER A 249 -24.66 -4.14 -0.84
N GLY A 250 -23.85 -4.54 -1.83
CA GLY A 250 -22.59 -5.25 -1.61
C GLY A 250 -21.68 -4.53 -0.60
N PRO A 251 -21.37 -3.23 -0.81
CA PRO A 251 -20.63 -2.43 0.17
C PRO A 251 -21.32 -2.30 1.54
N VAL A 252 -22.65 -2.38 1.62
CA VAL A 252 -23.35 -2.40 2.93
C VAL A 252 -23.05 -3.70 3.67
N LEU A 253 -23.06 -4.84 2.97
CA LEU A 253 -22.68 -6.14 3.53
C LEU A 253 -21.21 -6.18 3.96
N GLU A 254 -20.31 -5.58 3.18
CA GLU A 254 -18.90 -5.44 3.55
C GLU A 254 -18.72 -4.64 4.85
N VAL A 255 -19.36 -3.46 4.96
CA VAL A 255 -19.36 -2.67 6.20
C VAL A 255 -19.94 -3.45 7.37
N LEU A 256 -21.08 -4.13 7.15
CA LEU A 256 -21.74 -4.92 8.18
C LEU A 256 -20.83 -6.02 8.72
N LEU A 257 -20.18 -6.79 7.86
CA LEU A 257 -19.25 -7.85 8.25
C LEU A 257 -18.09 -7.30 9.09
N LEU A 258 -17.43 -6.23 8.64
CA LEU A 258 -16.31 -5.62 9.36
C LEU A 258 -16.73 -5.04 10.72
N VAL A 259 -17.91 -4.43 10.81
CA VAL A 259 -18.47 -3.94 12.07
C VAL A 259 -18.81 -5.10 13.02
N LEU A 260 -19.45 -6.15 12.52
CA LEU A 260 -19.85 -7.31 13.32
C LEU A 260 -18.64 -8.14 13.77
N GLN A 261 -17.57 -8.21 12.98
CA GLN A 261 -16.34 -8.91 13.37
C GLN A 261 -15.78 -8.35 14.69
N GLN A 262 -15.85 -7.03 14.88
CA GLN A 262 -15.33 -6.34 16.06
C GLN A 262 -16.32 -6.36 17.23
N SER A 263 -17.62 -6.24 16.95
CA SER A 263 -18.64 -6.03 17.99
C SER A 263 -19.45 -7.30 18.35
N HIS A 264 -19.69 -8.19 17.39
CA HIS A 264 -20.57 -9.35 17.52
C HIS A 264 -20.07 -10.56 16.67
N PRO A 265 -18.96 -11.21 17.04
CA PRO A 265 -18.33 -12.25 16.21
C PRO A 265 -19.27 -13.42 15.82
N ALA A 266 -20.14 -13.85 16.74
CA ALA A 266 -21.11 -14.91 16.46
C ALA A 266 -22.14 -14.50 15.38
N LEU A 267 -22.58 -13.24 15.39
CA LEU A 267 -23.49 -12.72 14.39
C LEU A 267 -22.77 -12.49 13.06
N CYS A 268 -21.52 -12.04 13.08
CA CYS A 268 -20.64 -11.97 11.90
C CYS A 268 -20.54 -13.33 11.21
N HIS A 269 -20.30 -14.40 11.99
CA HIS A 269 -20.23 -15.76 11.49
C HIS A 269 -21.54 -16.19 10.80
N ARG A 270 -22.70 -15.90 11.40
CA ARG A 270 -24.01 -16.17 10.80
C ARG A 270 -24.21 -15.44 9.47
N VAL A 271 -23.80 -14.18 9.37
CA VAL A 271 -23.87 -13.40 8.12
C VAL A 271 -22.92 -13.99 7.06
N GLY A 272 -21.70 -14.33 7.44
CA GLY A 272 -20.75 -15.01 6.55
C GLY A 272 -21.29 -16.33 6.00
N GLN A 273 -21.85 -17.19 6.86
CA GLN A 273 -22.50 -18.43 6.44
C GLN A 273 -23.69 -18.20 5.49
N ALA A 274 -24.51 -17.18 5.76
CA ALA A 274 -25.61 -16.82 4.88
C ALA A 274 -25.09 -16.43 3.48
N ILE A 275 -24.05 -15.59 3.41
CA ILE A 275 -23.41 -15.21 2.14
C ILE A 275 -22.88 -16.43 1.40
N LEU A 276 -22.11 -17.31 2.07
CA LEU A 276 -21.56 -18.53 1.47
C LEU A 276 -22.64 -19.47 0.92
N LYS A 277 -23.73 -19.66 1.68
CA LYS A 277 -24.85 -20.52 1.27
C LYS A 277 -25.63 -19.91 0.09
N LYS A 278 -25.90 -18.61 0.15
CA LYS A 278 -26.74 -17.89 -0.81
C LYS A 278 -26.02 -17.59 -2.12
N SER A 279 -24.69 -17.44 -2.09
CA SER A 279 -23.85 -17.33 -3.29
C SER A 279 -23.66 -18.64 -4.05
N LYS A 280 -24.07 -19.78 -3.46
CA LYS A 280 -23.95 -21.13 -4.04
C LYS A 280 -22.51 -21.53 -4.39
N VAL A 281 -21.52 -21.02 -3.65
CA VAL A 281 -20.10 -21.33 -3.87
C VAL A 281 -19.65 -22.64 -3.20
N MET A 282 -20.38 -23.11 -2.19
CA MET A 282 -20.05 -24.36 -1.51
C MET A 282 -20.26 -25.54 -2.45
N SER A 283 -19.21 -26.33 -2.67
CA SER A 283 -19.23 -27.49 -3.56
C SER A 283 -20.32 -28.47 -3.15
N LYS A 284 -21.23 -28.81 -4.08
CA LYS A 284 -22.26 -29.82 -3.87
C LYS A 284 -21.72 -31.25 -4.06
N ASN A 285 -20.59 -31.41 -4.76
CA ASN A 285 -19.99 -32.70 -5.05
C ASN A 285 -18.46 -32.56 -5.22
N PRO A 286 -17.65 -32.92 -4.20
CA PRO A 286 -16.20 -32.86 -4.27
C PRO A 286 -15.59 -33.74 -5.37
N ALA A 287 -16.31 -34.76 -5.86
CA ALA A 287 -15.79 -35.74 -6.82
C ALA A 287 -15.83 -35.28 -8.29
N GLN A 288 -16.60 -34.24 -8.62
CA GLN A 288 -16.66 -33.64 -9.96
C GLN A 288 -16.77 -32.12 -9.85
N PRO A 289 -15.64 -31.43 -9.59
CA PRO A 289 -15.66 -29.97 -9.48
C PRO A 289 -15.95 -29.33 -10.83
N ASP A 290 -16.84 -28.34 -10.84
CA ASP A 290 -16.97 -27.43 -11.97
C ASP A 290 -15.61 -26.74 -12.17
N LYS A 291 -15.16 -26.58 -13.42
CA LYS A 291 -13.95 -25.81 -13.74
C LYS A 291 -14.25 -24.31 -13.80
N ARG A 292 -15.52 -23.92 -13.90
CA ARG A 292 -15.93 -22.53 -13.99
C ARG A 292 -15.88 -21.88 -12.61
N VAL A 293 -15.06 -20.83 -12.50
CA VAL A 293 -15.03 -19.98 -11.31
C VAL A 293 -16.42 -19.40 -11.03
N PRO A 294 -16.95 -19.51 -9.80
CA PRO A 294 -18.23 -18.94 -9.44
C PRO A 294 -18.35 -17.44 -9.79
N VAL A 295 -19.51 -17.02 -10.30
CA VAL A 295 -19.78 -15.65 -10.76
C VAL A 295 -19.47 -14.62 -9.67
N VAL A 296 -19.73 -14.95 -8.40
CA VAL A 296 -19.47 -14.03 -7.29
C VAL A 296 -17.98 -13.71 -7.10
N PHE A 297 -17.06 -14.58 -7.52
CA PHE A 297 -15.61 -14.29 -7.45
C PHE A 297 -15.13 -13.49 -8.67
N THR A 298 -15.86 -13.55 -9.78
CA THR A 298 -15.49 -12.90 -11.04
C THR A 298 -16.19 -11.56 -11.27
N ASP A 299 -17.24 -11.28 -10.50
CA ASP A 299 -17.96 -10.00 -10.50
C ASP A 299 -17.25 -8.91 -9.68
N SER A 300 -17.34 -7.66 -10.14
CA SER A 300 -16.66 -6.50 -9.53
C SER A 300 -17.20 -6.09 -8.16
N VAL A 301 -18.41 -6.50 -7.78
CA VAL A 301 -19.01 -6.26 -6.46
C VAL A 301 -18.83 -7.51 -5.61
N GLY A 302 -19.18 -8.67 -6.15
CA GLY A 302 -19.09 -9.95 -5.44
C GLY A 302 -17.67 -10.28 -4.98
N SER A 303 -16.66 -9.97 -5.79
CA SER A 303 -15.26 -10.24 -5.44
C SER A 303 -14.81 -9.45 -4.22
N HIS A 304 -15.12 -8.15 -4.15
CA HIS A 304 -14.83 -7.32 -2.98
C HIS A 304 -15.56 -7.80 -1.72
N LEU A 305 -16.83 -8.21 -1.86
CA LEU A 305 -17.56 -8.84 -0.75
C LEU A 305 -16.82 -10.10 -0.26
N PHE A 306 -16.34 -10.94 -1.17
CA PHE A 306 -15.63 -12.17 -0.82
C PHE A 306 -14.21 -11.95 -0.27
N GLU A 307 -13.53 -10.88 -0.67
CA GLU A 307 -12.32 -10.42 0.01
C GLU A 307 -12.59 -10.15 1.51
N VAL A 308 -13.71 -9.51 1.84
CA VAL A 308 -14.12 -9.25 3.22
C VAL A 308 -14.58 -10.52 3.93
N VAL A 309 -15.33 -11.40 3.26
CA VAL A 309 -15.73 -12.71 3.83
C VAL A 309 -14.49 -13.50 4.27
N ILE A 310 -13.45 -13.57 3.43
CA ILE A 310 -12.18 -14.24 3.78
C ILE A 310 -11.52 -13.59 5.01
N GLU A 311 -11.57 -12.26 5.10
CA GLU A 311 -10.97 -11.50 6.21
C GLU A 311 -11.68 -11.73 7.55
N VAL A 312 -13.00 -11.92 7.53
CA VAL A 312 -13.82 -12.07 8.75
C VAL A 312 -14.10 -13.52 9.15
N VAL A 313 -13.86 -14.49 8.28
CA VAL A 313 -13.99 -15.92 8.60
C VAL A 313 -13.03 -16.27 9.75
N SER A 314 -13.57 -16.98 10.75
CA SER A 314 -12.80 -17.41 11.91
C SER A 314 -11.71 -18.40 11.50
N SER A 315 -10.60 -18.41 12.23
CA SER A 315 -9.48 -19.29 11.91
C SER A 315 -9.86 -20.78 11.97
N GLU A 316 -10.84 -21.13 12.81
CA GLU A 316 -11.36 -22.50 12.95
C GLU A 316 -12.18 -22.92 11.73
N ALA A 317 -12.91 -21.99 11.11
CA ALA A 317 -13.77 -22.26 9.96
C ALA A 317 -13.05 -22.09 8.61
N PHE A 318 -11.87 -21.44 8.60
CA PHE A 318 -11.16 -21.09 7.38
C PHE A 318 -10.83 -22.32 6.51
N SER A 319 -10.32 -23.40 7.09
CA SER A 319 -9.95 -24.61 6.33
C SER A 319 -11.14 -25.22 5.59
N GLU A 320 -12.32 -25.23 6.24
CA GLU A 320 -13.55 -25.76 5.66
C GLU A 320 -14.10 -24.85 4.56
N VAL A 321 -14.08 -23.53 4.79
CA VAL A 321 -14.46 -22.56 3.77
C VAL A 321 -13.53 -22.62 2.57
N TYR A 322 -12.22 -22.76 2.81
CA TYR A 322 -11.21 -22.95 1.77
C TYR A 322 -11.49 -24.18 0.91
N SER A 323 -11.61 -25.35 1.54
CA SER A 323 -11.78 -26.63 0.84
C SER A 323 -13.10 -26.66 0.04
N GLN A 324 -14.20 -26.18 0.63
CA GLN A 324 -15.51 -26.24 0.00
C GLN A 324 -15.75 -25.17 -1.07
N CYS A 325 -15.12 -23.99 -0.97
CA CYS A 325 -15.46 -22.83 -1.81
C CYS A 325 -14.37 -22.45 -2.81
N PHE A 326 -13.09 -22.71 -2.52
CA PHE A 326 -11.96 -22.13 -3.27
C PHE A 326 -10.99 -23.16 -3.84
N GLY A 327 -10.74 -24.26 -3.12
CA GLY A 327 -9.64 -25.19 -3.43
C GLY A 327 -9.61 -25.76 -4.85
N ASN A 328 -10.74 -25.79 -5.55
CA ASN A 328 -10.86 -26.32 -6.91
C ASN A 328 -10.62 -25.27 -8.02
N TYR A 329 -10.50 -23.99 -7.68
CA TYR A 329 -10.51 -22.89 -8.65
C TYR A 329 -9.22 -22.05 -8.63
N LEU A 330 -8.19 -22.45 -7.88
CA LEU A 330 -7.06 -21.57 -7.57
C LEU A 330 -6.35 -21.04 -8.80
N LEU A 331 -6.06 -21.90 -9.79
CA LEU A 331 -5.38 -21.50 -11.01
C LEU A 331 -6.27 -20.60 -11.88
N GLU A 332 -7.53 -20.97 -12.06
CA GLU A 332 -8.51 -20.19 -12.82
C GLU A 332 -8.74 -18.82 -12.19
N MET A 333 -8.78 -18.74 -10.85
CA MET A 333 -8.82 -17.48 -10.12
C MET A 333 -7.54 -16.67 -10.32
N ALA A 334 -6.37 -17.31 -10.27
CA ALA A 334 -5.08 -16.66 -10.49
C ALA A 334 -4.96 -16.04 -11.89
N LEU A 335 -5.60 -16.62 -12.90
CA LEU A 335 -5.59 -16.13 -14.28
C LEU A 335 -6.75 -15.17 -14.62
N HIS A 336 -7.75 -15.03 -13.74
CA HIS A 336 -8.91 -14.18 -13.99
C HIS A 336 -8.70 -12.72 -13.51
N PRO A 337 -9.06 -11.69 -14.30
CA PRO A 337 -8.76 -10.28 -14.02
C PRO A 337 -9.40 -9.72 -12.73
N VAL A 338 -10.47 -10.36 -12.24
CA VAL A 338 -11.16 -10.00 -10.99
C VAL A 338 -10.89 -10.99 -9.86
N ALA A 339 -11.17 -12.27 -10.05
CA ALA A 339 -11.00 -13.30 -9.00
C ALA A 339 -9.57 -13.44 -8.43
N ASN A 340 -8.54 -12.97 -9.14
CA ASN A 340 -7.17 -12.97 -8.60
C ASN A 340 -7.05 -12.15 -7.30
N PHE A 341 -7.86 -11.10 -7.10
CA PHE A 341 -7.85 -10.32 -5.85
C PHE A 341 -8.40 -11.12 -4.66
N VAL A 342 -9.45 -11.93 -4.90
CA VAL A 342 -9.99 -12.87 -3.91
C VAL A 342 -8.93 -13.91 -3.54
N LEU A 343 -8.21 -14.46 -4.54
CA LEU A 343 -7.11 -15.39 -4.31
C LEU A 343 -5.96 -14.73 -3.52
N GLN A 344 -5.61 -13.48 -3.80
CA GLN A 344 -4.58 -12.77 -3.05
C GLN A 344 -4.94 -12.64 -1.56
N LYS A 345 -6.21 -12.36 -1.24
CA LYS A 345 -6.70 -12.36 0.15
C LYS A 345 -6.66 -13.74 0.77
N LEU A 346 -7.02 -14.77 0.02
CA LEU A 346 -6.98 -16.16 0.46
C LEU A 346 -5.55 -16.60 0.85
N ILE A 347 -4.57 -16.38 -0.03
CA ILE A 347 -3.15 -16.69 0.21
C ILE A 347 -2.61 -15.89 1.41
N LYS A 348 -3.00 -14.61 1.54
CA LYS A 348 -2.58 -13.79 2.69
C LYS A 348 -3.16 -14.29 4.01
N ARG A 349 -4.37 -14.84 3.98
CA ARG A 349 -5.11 -15.27 5.18
C ARG A 349 -4.71 -16.67 5.67
N SER A 350 -4.13 -17.50 4.81
CA SER A 350 -3.72 -18.88 5.14
C SER A 350 -2.74 -18.89 6.32
N ALA A 351 -3.26 -19.28 7.49
CA ALA A 351 -2.52 -19.27 8.74
C ALA A 351 -1.79 -20.59 9.00
N ARG A 352 -2.22 -21.67 8.34
CA ARG A 352 -1.60 -22.99 8.46
C ARG A 352 -0.67 -23.26 7.29
N GLU A 353 0.46 -23.89 7.59
CA GLU A 353 1.48 -24.22 6.59
C GLU A 353 0.95 -25.20 5.54
N GLU A 354 0.08 -26.14 5.94
CA GLU A 354 -0.50 -27.15 5.05
C GLU A 354 -1.43 -26.50 4.01
N GLU A 355 -2.26 -25.53 4.44
CA GLU A 355 -3.14 -24.77 3.55
C GLU A 355 -2.33 -23.99 2.52
N PHE A 356 -1.28 -23.29 2.98
CA PHE A 356 -0.37 -22.57 2.10
C PHE A 356 0.33 -23.53 1.12
N SER A 357 0.83 -24.66 1.61
CA SER A 357 1.55 -25.65 0.79
C SER A 357 0.67 -26.20 -0.33
N GLU A 358 -0.61 -26.49 -0.05
CA GLU A 358 -1.56 -26.94 -1.06
C GLU A 358 -1.83 -25.85 -2.12
N MET A 359 -2.04 -24.60 -1.69
CA MET A 359 -2.23 -23.48 -2.61
C MET A 359 -0.99 -23.26 -3.48
N PHE A 360 0.20 -23.34 -2.88
CA PHE A 360 1.47 -23.19 -3.56
C PHE A 360 1.66 -24.28 -4.63
N ASP A 361 1.44 -25.54 -4.28
CA ASP A 361 1.67 -26.68 -5.19
C ASP A 361 0.75 -26.61 -6.42
N LYS A 362 -0.49 -26.10 -6.25
CA LYS A 362 -1.43 -25.88 -7.37
C LYS A 362 -1.06 -24.71 -8.29
N LEU A 363 -0.34 -23.70 -7.78
CA LEU A 363 -0.05 -22.46 -8.51
C LEU A 363 1.38 -22.40 -9.08
N SER A 364 2.35 -23.03 -8.42
CA SER A 364 3.78 -22.85 -8.68
C SER A 364 4.23 -23.23 -10.10
N ALA A 365 3.58 -24.20 -10.73
CA ALA A 365 3.85 -24.60 -12.11
C ALA A 365 3.42 -23.55 -13.15
N ASN A 366 2.60 -22.57 -12.77
CA ASN A 366 1.99 -21.60 -13.68
C ASN A 366 2.42 -20.15 -13.39
N LEU A 367 3.52 -19.94 -12.66
CA LEU A 367 4.00 -18.59 -12.33
C LEU A 367 4.19 -17.73 -13.58
N GLU A 368 4.75 -18.28 -14.66
CA GLU A 368 4.92 -17.55 -15.92
C GLU A 368 3.60 -17.08 -16.52
N ALA A 369 2.58 -17.95 -16.54
CA ALA A 369 1.26 -17.59 -17.05
C ALA A 369 0.60 -16.48 -16.20
N ILE A 370 0.71 -16.57 -14.87
CA ILE A 370 0.19 -15.56 -13.94
C ILE A 370 0.90 -14.21 -14.13
N LEU A 371 2.21 -14.22 -14.33
CA LEU A 371 3.00 -13.04 -14.65
C LEU A 371 2.61 -12.46 -16.02
N GLY A 372 2.41 -13.32 -17.02
CA GLY A 372 2.04 -12.94 -18.40
C GLY A 372 0.70 -12.23 -18.50
N VAL A 373 -0.25 -12.52 -17.61
CA VAL A 373 -1.53 -11.78 -17.48
C VAL A 373 -1.45 -10.57 -16.53
N ASN A 374 -0.25 -10.20 -16.07
CA ASN A 374 0.03 -9.09 -15.15
C ASN A 374 -0.59 -9.24 -13.75
N HIS A 375 -0.83 -10.46 -13.26
CA HIS A 375 -1.37 -10.71 -11.93
C HIS A 375 -0.26 -10.83 -10.87
N MET A 376 0.64 -9.84 -10.87
CA MET A 376 1.83 -9.76 -10.02
C MET A 376 1.53 -9.90 -8.53
N GLY A 377 0.36 -9.42 -8.10
CA GLY A 377 -0.08 -9.52 -6.72
C GLY A 377 -0.15 -10.96 -6.22
N VAL A 378 -0.57 -11.92 -7.06
CA VAL A 378 -0.64 -13.35 -6.68
C VAL A 378 0.76 -13.88 -6.39
N VAL A 379 1.71 -13.64 -7.29
CA VAL A 379 3.12 -14.07 -7.13
C VAL A 379 3.77 -13.41 -5.91
N LEU A 380 3.49 -12.13 -5.67
CA LEU A 380 3.96 -11.43 -4.48
C LEU A 380 3.37 -12.02 -3.19
N ARG A 381 2.07 -12.37 -3.17
CA ARG A 381 1.45 -13.03 -2.00
C ARG A 381 2.09 -14.40 -1.74
N LEU A 382 2.37 -15.18 -2.78
CA LEU A 382 3.09 -16.45 -2.63
C LEU A 382 4.48 -16.24 -2.03
N ALA A 383 5.22 -15.23 -2.49
CA ALA A 383 6.54 -14.89 -1.92
C ALA A 383 6.42 -14.46 -0.44
N GLU A 384 5.47 -13.60 -0.10
CA GLU A 384 5.22 -13.17 1.28
C GLU A 384 4.84 -14.37 2.17
N SER A 385 4.01 -15.29 1.68
CA SER A 385 3.64 -16.50 2.42
C SER A 385 4.81 -17.49 2.58
N CYS A 386 5.76 -17.57 1.63
CA CYS A 386 7.02 -18.31 1.81
C CYS A 386 7.94 -17.69 2.88
N VAL A 387 7.78 -16.40 3.20
CA VAL A 387 8.49 -15.76 4.32
C VAL A 387 7.76 -16.06 5.63
N HIS A 388 6.43 -15.96 5.62
CA HIS A 388 5.61 -16.20 6.82
C HIS A 388 5.65 -17.66 7.28
N HIS A 389 5.58 -18.59 6.33
CA HIS A 389 5.81 -20.01 6.49
C HIS A 389 7.14 -20.32 5.79
N PRO A 390 8.26 -20.53 6.51
CA PRO A 390 9.59 -20.74 5.93
C PRO A 390 9.76 -22.05 5.13
N THR A 391 8.76 -22.41 4.32
CA THR A 391 8.69 -23.58 3.46
C THR A 391 8.49 -23.16 2.01
N LYS A 392 8.78 -24.08 1.07
CA LYS A 392 8.69 -23.86 -0.38
C LYS A 392 9.55 -22.72 -0.95
N GLN A 393 10.36 -21.99 -0.16
CA GLN A 393 11.21 -20.88 -0.61
C GLN A 393 12.11 -21.22 -1.81
N ARG A 394 12.82 -22.36 -1.76
CA ARG A 394 13.67 -22.81 -2.87
C ARG A 394 12.84 -23.14 -4.12
N ALA A 395 11.71 -23.82 -3.95
CA ALA A 395 10.82 -24.17 -5.06
C ALA A 395 10.21 -22.91 -5.71
N PHE A 396 9.84 -21.91 -4.90
CA PHE A 396 9.36 -20.62 -5.38
C PHE A 396 10.43 -19.90 -6.19
N LEU A 397 11.66 -19.83 -5.66
CA LEU A 397 12.77 -19.17 -6.34
C LEU A 397 13.06 -19.87 -7.68
N GLN A 398 13.15 -21.20 -7.69
CA GLN A 398 13.33 -21.97 -8.93
C GLN A 398 12.23 -21.70 -9.95
N GLY A 399 10.95 -21.78 -9.53
CA GLY A 399 9.81 -21.53 -10.42
C GLY A 399 9.79 -20.09 -10.95
N LEU A 400 10.10 -19.11 -10.10
CA LEU A 400 10.17 -17.71 -10.50
C LEU A 400 11.30 -17.46 -11.50
N LEU A 401 12.51 -17.94 -11.22
CA LEU A 401 13.66 -17.78 -12.13
C LEU A 401 13.42 -18.50 -13.45
N SER A 402 12.69 -19.62 -13.42
CA SER A 402 12.27 -20.34 -14.63
C SER A 402 11.30 -19.49 -15.44
N ALA A 403 10.30 -18.85 -14.81
CA ALA A 403 9.38 -17.92 -15.48
C ALA A 403 10.04 -16.66 -16.06
N PHE A 404 11.19 -16.25 -15.53
CA PHE A 404 12.04 -15.18 -16.09
C PHE A 404 13.09 -15.70 -17.08
N HIS A 405 13.08 -17.00 -17.39
CA HIS A 405 14.02 -17.70 -18.28
C HIS A 405 15.51 -17.57 -17.87
N CYS A 406 15.76 -17.52 -16.57
CA CYS A 406 17.10 -17.39 -15.99
C CYS A 406 17.44 -18.42 -14.91
N TRP A 407 16.64 -19.49 -14.74
CA TRP A 407 17.00 -20.60 -13.86
C TRP A 407 18.13 -21.45 -14.45
N GLU A 408 18.03 -21.80 -15.74
CA GLU A 408 19.05 -22.54 -16.49
C GLU A 408 19.49 -21.77 -17.75
N PRO A 409 20.78 -21.86 -18.13
CA PRO A 409 21.89 -22.44 -17.35
C PRO A 409 22.23 -21.58 -16.12
N ARG A 410 22.93 -22.18 -15.13
CA ARG A 410 23.23 -21.56 -13.81
C ARG A 410 23.82 -20.16 -13.91
N GLU A 411 24.61 -19.86 -14.94
CA GLU A 411 25.23 -18.55 -15.18
C GLU A 411 24.19 -17.43 -15.38
N ARG A 412 23.01 -17.74 -15.95
CA ARG A 412 21.93 -16.76 -16.17
C ARG A 412 21.32 -16.27 -14.87
N GLN A 413 21.44 -17.03 -13.78
CA GLN A 413 20.85 -16.66 -12.48
C GLN A 413 21.41 -15.34 -11.95
N SER A 414 22.64 -14.97 -12.32
CA SER A 414 23.25 -13.67 -12.02
C SER A 414 22.52 -12.46 -12.64
N SER A 415 21.65 -12.68 -13.62
CA SER A 415 20.83 -11.61 -14.21
C SER A 415 19.47 -11.45 -13.54
N CYS A 416 19.10 -12.30 -12.59
CA CYS A 416 17.74 -12.35 -12.04
C CYS A 416 17.27 -11.01 -11.43
N VAL A 417 18.15 -10.26 -10.76
CA VAL A 417 17.82 -8.95 -10.18
C VAL A 417 17.44 -7.95 -11.28
N LEU A 418 18.18 -7.90 -12.39
CA LEU A 418 17.86 -7.04 -13.53
C LEU A 418 16.50 -7.40 -14.14
N LEU A 419 16.29 -8.69 -14.39
CA LEU A 419 15.09 -9.21 -15.04
C LEU A 419 13.83 -8.99 -14.17
N ILE A 420 13.90 -9.30 -12.87
CA ILE A 420 12.79 -9.11 -11.94
C ILE A 420 12.55 -7.62 -11.70
N ALA A 421 13.60 -6.80 -11.51
CA ALA A 421 13.45 -5.36 -11.31
C ALA A 421 12.85 -4.67 -12.54
N GLY A 422 13.21 -5.12 -13.74
CA GLY A 422 12.64 -4.65 -15.01
C GLY A 422 11.29 -5.28 -15.36
N MET A 423 10.90 -6.37 -14.68
CA MET A 423 9.73 -7.19 -15.02
C MET A 423 9.75 -7.69 -16.48
N VAL A 424 10.90 -8.19 -16.93
CA VAL A 424 11.13 -8.67 -18.29
C VAL A 424 11.90 -9.98 -18.30
N THR A 425 11.59 -10.90 -19.22
CA THR A 425 12.29 -12.19 -19.36
C THR A 425 13.68 -12.02 -19.97
N HIS A 426 14.54 -13.01 -19.78
CA HIS A 426 15.92 -13.00 -20.25
C HIS A 426 16.03 -12.68 -21.75
N GLU A 427 15.20 -13.27 -22.60
CA GLU A 427 15.24 -13.11 -24.06
C GLU A 427 14.79 -11.73 -24.51
N VAL A 428 13.88 -11.10 -23.75
CA VAL A 428 13.43 -9.73 -24.02
C VAL A 428 14.49 -8.74 -23.57
N PHE A 429 15.11 -8.97 -22.41
CA PHE A 429 16.17 -8.09 -21.91
C PHE A 429 17.44 -8.24 -22.75
N PHE A 430 17.84 -9.46 -23.12
CA PHE A 430 19.01 -9.76 -23.95
C PHE A 430 18.59 -10.31 -25.34
N PRO A 431 18.06 -9.46 -26.24
CA PRO A 431 17.66 -9.89 -27.57
C PRO A 431 18.89 -10.27 -28.41
N GLY A 432 19.08 -11.57 -28.65
CA GLY A 432 20.05 -12.11 -29.62
C GLY A 432 21.41 -12.52 -29.04
N SER A 433 21.50 -13.75 -28.53
CA SER A 433 22.75 -14.49 -28.28
C SER A 433 22.65 -15.92 -28.86
N LYS A 434 22.12 -16.06 -30.08
CA LYS A 434 22.01 -17.38 -30.74
C LYS A 434 22.92 -17.57 -31.95
N GLU A 435 23.58 -16.56 -32.51
CA GLU A 435 24.43 -16.76 -33.70
C GLU A 435 25.73 -15.92 -33.81
N ASP A 436 26.09 -15.05 -32.85
CA ASP A 436 27.33 -14.25 -32.95
C ASP A 436 28.29 -14.52 -31.77
N GLU A 437 29.01 -15.65 -31.80
CA GLU A 437 30.07 -15.96 -30.81
C GLU A 437 31.40 -15.22 -31.07
N GLU A 438 31.50 -14.35 -32.10
CA GLU A 438 32.78 -13.71 -32.46
C GLU A 438 32.79 -12.16 -32.46
N GLN A 439 31.80 -11.49 -31.87
CA GLN A 439 31.89 -10.04 -31.62
C GLN A 439 31.54 -9.65 -30.18
N ASP A 440 32.50 -9.88 -29.31
CA ASP A 440 32.62 -9.28 -27.98
C ASP A 440 32.77 -7.75 -28.14
N THR A 441 31.65 -6.99 -28.17
CA THR A 441 31.56 -5.53 -27.93
C THR A 441 30.17 -4.88 -28.13
N LYS A 442 29.08 -5.62 -28.39
CA LYS A 442 27.73 -4.99 -28.29
C LYS A 442 27.37 -4.77 -26.82
N LEU A 443 27.24 -3.50 -26.42
CA LEU A 443 26.85 -3.05 -25.09
C LEU A 443 25.67 -3.87 -24.57
N LYS A 444 25.88 -4.67 -23.51
CA LYS A 444 24.79 -5.36 -22.83
C LYS A 444 23.72 -4.33 -22.46
N PRO A 445 22.43 -4.59 -22.73
CA PRO A 445 21.34 -3.67 -22.40
C PRO A 445 21.33 -3.38 -20.90
N GLY A 446 20.98 -2.15 -20.53
CA GLY A 446 20.93 -1.70 -19.14
C GLY A 446 19.52 -1.45 -18.65
N LEU A 447 19.36 -1.55 -17.34
CA LEU A 447 18.11 -1.26 -16.68
C LEU A 447 17.79 0.24 -16.82
N THR A 448 16.64 0.55 -17.38
CA THR A 448 16.17 1.93 -17.59
C THR A 448 15.24 2.39 -16.48
N GLU A 449 14.44 1.50 -15.93
CA GLU A 449 13.50 1.77 -14.84
C GLU A 449 13.35 0.56 -13.90
N VAL A 450 12.90 0.82 -12.67
CA VAL A 450 12.59 -0.23 -11.69
C VAL A 450 11.08 -0.32 -11.52
N ASN A 451 10.51 -1.45 -11.90
CA ASN A 451 9.11 -1.76 -11.69
C ASN A 451 8.79 -1.89 -10.19
N LEU A 452 7.65 -1.35 -9.76
CA LEU A 452 7.19 -1.43 -8.36
C LEU A 452 7.04 -2.88 -7.88
N HIS A 453 6.37 -3.74 -8.67
CA HIS A 453 6.13 -5.13 -8.29
C HIS A 453 7.42 -5.95 -8.31
N GLY A 454 8.31 -5.68 -9.28
CA GLY A 454 9.64 -6.28 -9.34
C GLY A 454 10.47 -5.98 -8.07
N SER A 455 10.48 -4.70 -7.66
CA SER A 455 11.11 -4.28 -6.41
C SER A 455 10.50 -4.96 -5.19
N LEU A 456 9.17 -4.93 -5.04
CA LEU A 456 8.48 -5.58 -3.91
C LEU A 456 8.76 -7.08 -3.84
N LEU A 457 8.83 -7.76 -4.98
CA LEU A 457 9.12 -9.18 -5.04
C LEU A 457 10.56 -9.47 -4.59
N LEU A 458 11.55 -8.75 -5.13
CA LEU A 458 12.94 -8.88 -4.70
C LEU A 458 13.13 -8.57 -3.21
N GLN A 459 12.39 -7.60 -2.66
CA GLN A 459 12.40 -7.32 -1.22
C GLN A 459 11.92 -8.50 -0.38
N GLN A 460 10.97 -9.32 -0.86
CA GLN A 460 10.59 -10.55 -0.16
C GLN A 460 11.63 -11.66 -0.34
N LEU A 461 12.19 -11.81 -1.55
CA LEU A 461 13.22 -12.81 -1.82
C LEU A 461 14.47 -12.60 -0.95
N LEU A 462 14.83 -11.36 -0.62
CA LEU A 462 15.93 -11.03 0.29
C LEU A 462 15.68 -11.43 1.76
N LYS A 463 14.50 -11.95 2.08
CA LYS A 463 14.16 -12.53 3.39
C LYS A 463 14.15 -14.07 3.37
N PHE A 464 14.33 -14.69 2.20
CA PHE A 464 14.42 -16.15 2.11
C PHE A 464 15.76 -16.62 2.66
N HIS A 465 15.77 -17.76 3.37
CA HIS A 465 17.02 -18.39 3.79
C HIS A 465 17.85 -18.83 2.58
N HIS A 466 17.20 -19.22 1.48
CA HIS A 466 17.85 -19.59 0.22
C HIS A 466 17.74 -18.47 -0.82
N CYS A 467 18.51 -17.39 -0.67
CA CYS A 467 18.50 -16.24 -1.60
C CYS A 467 19.81 -16.05 -2.39
N GLY A 468 20.69 -17.06 -2.43
CA GLY A 468 21.99 -17.03 -3.12
C GLY A 468 21.96 -16.46 -4.55
N PRO A 469 21.06 -16.92 -5.45
CA PRO A 469 20.92 -16.37 -6.80
C PRO A 469 20.61 -14.86 -6.82
N VAL A 470 19.78 -14.39 -5.89
CA VAL A 470 19.41 -12.98 -5.78
C VAL A 470 20.59 -12.14 -5.32
N ILE A 471 21.33 -12.61 -4.31
CA ILE A 471 22.57 -11.98 -3.84
C ILE A 471 23.59 -11.89 -4.98
N ALA A 472 23.81 -12.99 -5.71
CA ALA A 472 24.70 -13.01 -6.86
C ALA A 472 24.26 -12.00 -7.93
N GLY A 473 22.94 -11.87 -8.14
CA GLY A 473 22.40 -10.87 -9.06
C GLY A 473 22.65 -9.43 -8.64
N PHE A 474 22.59 -9.10 -7.34
CA PHE A 474 22.98 -7.78 -6.84
C PHE A 474 24.47 -7.50 -7.07
N MET A 475 25.33 -8.49 -6.82
CA MET A 475 26.78 -8.36 -7.04
C MET A 475 27.13 -8.22 -8.53
N ALA A 476 26.27 -8.67 -9.44
CA ALA A 476 26.47 -8.63 -10.89
C ALA A 476 25.95 -7.33 -11.55
N LEU A 477 25.29 -6.44 -10.79
CA LEU A 477 24.85 -5.14 -11.30
C LEU A 477 26.05 -4.30 -11.75
N ARG A 478 25.95 -3.70 -12.93
CA ARG A 478 26.92 -2.70 -13.39
C ARG A 478 26.65 -1.36 -12.73
N ASP A 479 27.64 -0.47 -12.77
CA ASP A 479 27.56 0.86 -12.17
C ASP A 479 26.36 1.68 -12.67
N ASP A 480 25.99 1.55 -13.94
CA ASP A 480 24.83 2.23 -14.52
C ASP A 480 23.50 1.62 -14.06
N ASP A 481 23.38 0.29 -14.04
CA ASP A 481 22.19 -0.41 -13.56
C ASP A 481 21.95 -0.11 -12.07
N LEU A 482 23.01 -0.14 -11.28
CA LEU A 482 23.00 0.21 -9.87
C LEU A 482 22.61 1.67 -9.63
N THR A 483 23.07 2.59 -10.49
CA THR A 483 22.65 3.99 -10.46
C THR A 483 21.15 4.13 -10.77
N THR A 484 20.64 3.40 -11.77
CA THR A 484 19.19 3.35 -12.07
C THR A 484 18.39 2.86 -10.88
N VAL A 485 18.82 1.78 -10.23
CA VAL A 485 18.16 1.23 -9.04
C VAL A 485 18.17 2.27 -7.90
N ALA A 486 19.33 2.83 -7.55
CA ALA A 486 19.45 3.81 -6.48
C ALA A 486 18.65 5.10 -6.74
N CYS A 487 18.50 5.50 -8.00
CA CYS A 487 17.80 6.73 -8.36
C CYS A 487 16.29 6.54 -8.59
N SER A 488 15.76 5.32 -8.49
CA SER A 488 14.33 5.03 -8.62
C SER A 488 13.62 5.00 -7.26
N PRO A 489 12.40 5.55 -7.10
CA PRO A 489 11.62 5.41 -5.87
C PRO A 489 11.48 3.96 -5.42
N SER A 490 11.07 3.07 -6.33
CA SER A 490 10.93 1.63 -6.05
C SER A 490 12.29 0.97 -5.77
N GLY A 491 13.33 1.38 -6.50
CA GLY A 491 14.68 0.82 -6.33
C GLY A 491 15.35 1.26 -5.02
N SER A 492 15.01 2.43 -4.49
CA SER A 492 15.56 2.89 -3.21
C SER A 492 15.20 1.99 -2.03
N TYR A 493 13.93 1.56 -1.96
CA TYR A 493 13.46 0.57 -0.98
C TYR A 493 14.06 -0.82 -1.22
N LEU A 494 14.35 -1.18 -2.47
CA LEU A 494 15.02 -2.42 -2.80
C LEU A 494 16.47 -2.45 -2.26
N LEU A 495 17.22 -1.35 -2.44
CA LEU A 495 18.57 -1.24 -1.90
C LEU A 495 18.57 -1.25 -0.37
N GLU A 496 17.62 -0.55 0.25
CA GLU A 496 17.42 -0.58 1.70
C GLU A 496 17.20 -2.01 2.18
N ALA A 497 16.28 -2.76 1.55
CA ALA A 497 16.02 -4.16 1.90
C ALA A 497 17.26 -5.05 1.79
N PHE A 498 18.12 -4.84 0.79
CA PHE A 498 19.37 -5.58 0.64
C PHE A 498 20.32 -5.33 1.80
N VAL A 499 20.58 -4.06 2.13
CA VAL A 499 21.55 -3.69 3.18
C VAL A 499 21.03 -3.95 4.59
N THR A 500 19.71 -4.01 4.79
CA THR A 500 19.10 -4.34 6.10
C THR A 500 18.74 -5.82 6.25
N SER A 501 18.90 -6.65 5.21
CA SER A 501 18.56 -8.08 5.30
C SER A 501 19.40 -8.78 6.37
N SER A 502 18.76 -9.59 7.20
CA SER A 502 19.43 -10.45 8.19
C SER A 502 20.06 -11.69 7.57
N VAL A 503 19.65 -12.07 6.35
CA VAL A 503 20.16 -13.25 5.64
C VAL A 503 21.45 -12.92 4.88
N VAL A 504 21.59 -11.69 4.38
CA VAL A 504 22.79 -11.27 3.66
C VAL A 504 23.93 -11.00 4.65
N SER A 505 25.06 -11.68 4.48
CA SER A 505 26.23 -11.50 5.34
C SER A 505 26.83 -10.09 5.23
N GLU A 506 27.41 -9.59 6.32
CA GLU A 506 28.04 -8.26 6.35
C GLU A 506 29.15 -8.10 5.31
N LYS A 507 29.92 -9.18 5.03
CA LYS A 507 30.94 -9.20 3.97
C LYS A 507 30.35 -8.90 2.59
N LYS A 508 29.20 -9.50 2.27
CA LYS A 508 28.49 -9.30 1.00
C LYS A 508 27.88 -7.90 0.91
N LYS A 509 27.34 -7.38 2.01
CA LYS A 509 26.87 -5.98 2.11
C LYS A 509 28.00 -4.98 1.89
N ASP A 510 29.13 -5.15 2.57
CA ASP A 510 30.32 -4.29 2.42
C ASP A 510 30.83 -4.30 0.97
N ARG A 511 30.89 -5.48 0.34
CA ARG A 511 31.26 -5.61 -1.09
C ARG A 511 30.29 -4.89 -2.02
N PHE A 512 28.99 -5.03 -1.80
CA PHE A 512 27.97 -4.33 -2.59
C PHE A 512 28.12 -2.81 -2.49
N VAL A 513 28.28 -2.30 -1.27
CA VAL A 513 28.40 -0.87 -1.05
C VAL A 513 29.72 -0.33 -1.61
N ALA A 514 30.77 -1.14 -1.66
CA ALA A 514 31.99 -0.76 -2.38
C ALA A 514 31.73 -0.49 -3.88
N GLN A 515 30.85 -1.25 -4.55
CA GLN A 515 30.46 -0.97 -5.95
C GLN A 515 29.73 0.38 -6.10
N LEU A 516 28.92 0.77 -5.10
CA LEU A 516 28.24 2.06 -5.10
C LEU A 516 29.20 3.26 -5.06
N THR A 517 30.45 3.06 -4.60
CA THR A 517 31.43 4.15 -4.47
C THR A 517 31.74 4.82 -5.81
N THR A 518 31.76 4.06 -6.92
CA THR A 518 32.08 4.58 -8.27
C THR A 518 31.18 5.75 -8.68
N ASN A 519 29.87 5.63 -8.45
CA ASN A 519 28.87 6.64 -8.82
C ASN A 519 28.24 7.33 -7.60
N CYS A 520 28.83 7.20 -6.41
CA CYS A 520 28.25 7.63 -5.14
C CYS A 520 27.86 9.13 -5.15
N PHE A 521 28.74 10.01 -5.64
CA PHE A 521 28.47 11.45 -5.71
C PHE A 521 27.25 11.77 -6.60
N LYS A 522 27.15 11.11 -7.76
CA LYS A 522 26.03 11.28 -8.70
C LYS A 522 24.71 10.84 -8.06
N ILE A 523 24.72 9.70 -7.38
CA ILE A 523 23.55 9.17 -6.67
C ILE A 523 23.16 10.12 -5.51
N ALA A 524 24.13 10.60 -4.73
CA ALA A 524 23.91 11.48 -3.59
C ALA A 524 23.26 12.83 -3.96
N CYS A 525 23.52 13.34 -5.17
CA CYS A 525 22.90 14.57 -5.68
C CYS A 525 21.54 14.34 -6.36
N HIS A 526 21.06 13.09 -6.44
CA HIS A 526 19.76 12.78 -7.03
C HIS A 526 18.62 12.87 -6.00
N LYS A 527 17.42 13.28 -6.44
CA LYS A 527 16.22 13.41 -5.57
C LYS A 527 15.95 12.16 -4.74
N THR A 528 15.96 11.00 -5.39
CA THR A 528 15.76 9.71 -4.72
C THR A 528 17.06 9.10 -4.26
N GLY A 529 18.14 9.28 -5.04
CA GLY A 529 19.43 8.65 -4.76
C GLY A 529 20.03 9.14 -3.45
N SER A 530 19.83 10.42 -3.10
CA SER A 530 20.18 10.95 -1.78
C SER A 530 19.57 10.14 -0.63
N ARG A 531 18.31 9.70 -0.77
CA ARG A 531 17.63 8.87 0.22
C ARG A 531 18.18 7.45 0.26
N SER A 532 18.54 6.88 -0.90
CA SER A 532 19.24 5.59 -0.97
C SER A 532 20.59 5.64 -0.25
N ILE A 533 21.40 6.67 -0.50
CA ILE A 533 22.70 6.83 0.18
C ILE A 533 22.50 6.97 1.69
N GLU A 534 21.52 7.77 2.13
CA GLU A 534 21.20 7.90 3.56
C GLU A 534 20.79 6.56 4.19
N ALA A 535 19.91 5.79 3.54
CA ALA A 535 19.47 4.48 4.03
C ALA A 535 20.62 3.47 4.09
N ILE A 536 21.46 3.44 3.05
CA ILE A 536 22.63 2.55 2.97
C ILE A 536 23.66 2.93 4.02
N PHE A 537 24.00 4.22 4.13
CA PHE A 537 24.91 4.73 5.15
C PHE A 537 24.38 4.42 6.55
N LYS A 538 23.06 4.54 6.76
CA LYS A 538 22.41 4.19 8.02
C LYS A 538 22.61 2.71 8.36
N ALA A 539 22.49 1.78 7.42
CA ALA A 539 22.63 0.35 7.66
C ALA A 539 24.09 -0.16 7.67
N ALA A 540 25.01 0.57 7.04
CA ALA A 540 26.38 0.13 6.80
C ALA A 540 27.25 -0.02 8.06
N SER A 541 28.22 -0.94 7.97
CA SER A 541 29.33 -1.08 8.91
C SER A 541 30.17 0.21 8.98
N LEU A 542 30.93 0.41 10.07
CA LEU A 542 31.79 1.60 10.21
C LEU A 542 32.81 1.68 9.06
N LYS A 543 33.41 0.54 8.68
CA LYS A 543 34.34 0.44 7.55
C LYS A 543 33.71 0.96 6.25
N THR A 544 32.48 0.53 5.96
CA THR A 544 31.76 0.91 4.75
C THR A 544 31.29 2.36 4.78
N LYS A 545 30.86 2.86 5.95
CA LYS A 545 30.60 4.28 6.14
C LYS A 545 31.83 5.13 5.83
N THR A 546 33.01 4.71 6.29
CA THR A 546 34.28 5.40 6.03
C THR A 546 34.58 5.47 4.54
N ALA A 547 34.39 4.36 3.81
CA ALA A 547 34.59 4.34 2.35
C ALA A 547 33.63 5.29 1.62
N LEU A 548 32.34 5.31 1.98
CA LEU A 548 31.35 6.20 1.38
C LEU A 548 31.66 7.67 1.66
N VAL A 549 31.92 8.03 2.93
CA VAL A 549 32.17 9.43 3.31
C VAL A 549 33.46 9.96 2.69
N GLN A 550 34.47 9.11 2.50
CA GLN A 550 35.72 9.46 1.82
C GLN A 550 35.44 9.96 0.40
N VAL A 551 34.70 9.19 -0.40
CA VAL A 551 34.33 9.58 -1.78
C VAL A 551 33.48 10.86 -1.79
N LEU A 552 32.52 10.98 -0.86
CA LEU A 552 31.69 12.19 -0.75
C LEU A 552 32.50 13.44 -0.36
N SER A 553 33.58 13.28 0.40
CA SER A 553 34.42 14.38 0.88
C SER A 553 35.33 14.99 -0.20
N GLU A 554 35.62 14.25 -1.27
CA GLU A 554 36.43 14.73 -2.40
C GLU A 554 35.77 15.91 -3.13
N LYS A 555 34.43 15.93 -3.18
CA LYS A 555 33.61 16.98 -3.81
C LYS A 555 32.65 17.64 -2.82
N ASP A 556 33.07 17.78 -1.56
CA ASP A 556 32.27 18.28 -0.45
C ASP A 556 31.54 19.61 -0.72
N LYS A 557 32.23 20.60 -1.31
CA LYS A 557 31.62 21.92 -1.61
C LYS A 557 30.47 21.79 -2.62
N GLN A 558 30.64 20.95 -3.64
CA GLN A 558 29.60 20.71 -4.64
C GLN A 558 28.41 19.98 -3.99
N LEU A 559 28.70 18.94 -3.19
CA LEU A 559 27.69 18.19 -2.46
C LEU A 559 26.87 19.08 -1.51
N GLN A 560 27.55 19.97 -0.77
CA GLN A 560 26.92 20.91 0.16
C GLN A 560 26.03 21.93 -0.56
N SER A 561 26.42 22.36 -1.77
CA SER A 561 25.66 23.31 -2.58
C SER A 561 24.49 22.69 -3.35
N ASP A 562 24.50 21.38 -3.55
CA ASP A 562 23.45 20.67 -4.28
C ASP A 562 22.12 20.63 -3.52
N HIS A 563 21.00 20.67 -4.25
CA HIS A 563 19.66 20.71 -3.66
C HIS A 563 19.35 19.48 -2.80
N PHE A 564 19.81 18.29 -3.20
CA PHE A 564 19.60 17.03 -2.50
C PHE A 564 20.85 16.58 -1.75
N GLY A 565 22.03 16.78 -2.34
CA GLY A 565 23.33 16.44 -1.77
C GLY A 565 23.57 17.09 -0.42
N LYS A 566 23.04 18.30 -0.16
CA LYS A 566 23.16 18.97 1.14
C LYS A 566 22.61 18.15 2.32
N PHE A 567 21.60 17.32 2.07
CA PHE A 567 21.04 16.44 3.10
C PHE A 567 21.99 15.28 3.40
N VAL A 568 22.56 14.66 2.36
CA VAL A 568 23.61 13.63 2.49
C VAL A 568 24.85 14.21 3.20
N TYR A 569 25.30 15.41 2.80
CA TYR A 569 26.43 16.11 3.42
C TYR A 569 26.25 16.26 4.94
N ARG A 570 25.04 16.68 5.35
CA ARG A 570 24.68 16.84 6.77
C ARG A 570 24.56 15.49 7.49
N ASN A 571 23.80 14.56 6.91
CA ASN A 571 23.41 13.31 7.57
C ASN A 571 24.56 12.30 7.65
N CYS A 572 25.48 12.30 6.68
CA CYS A 572 26.72 11.52 6.72
C CYS A 572 27.85 12.28 7.44
N ALA A 573 27.60 13.50 7.94
CA ALA A 573 28.57 14.36 8.62
C ALA A 573 29.88 14.55 7.83
N VAL A 574 29.78 14.76 6.52
CA VAL A 574 30.93 14.84 5.60
C VAL A 574 31.92 15.94 6.00
N GLY A 575 31.41 17.09 6.44
CA GLY A 575 32.24 18.19 6.92
C GLY A 575 33.06 17.85 8.17
N LEU A 576 32.47 17.07 9.10
CA LEU A 576 33.19 16.60 10.28
C LEU A 576 34.28 15.60 9.87
N TYR A 577 33.98 14.65 9.00
CA TYR A 577 34.97 13.70 8.49
C TYR A 577 36.18 14.41 7.87
N LYS A 578 35.94 15.45 7.04
CA LYS A 578 37.02 16.19 6.36
C LYS A 578 37.92 16.99 7.30
N LEU A 579 37.37 17.54 8.38
CA LEU A 579 38.12 18.35 9.34
C LEU A 579 38.74 17.53 10.47
N ARG A 580 38.01 16.51 10.95
CA ARG A 580 38.33 15.69 12.12
C ARG A 580 37.84 14.25 11.92
N PRO A 581 38.60 13.41 11.18
CA PRO A 581 38.21 12.03 10.92
C PRO A 581 38.01 11.18 12.19
N GLN A 582 38.83 11.40 13.22
CA GLN A 582 38.74 10.66 14.50
C GLN A 582 37.43 10.95 15.25
N ASP A 583 37.07 12.24 15.39
CA ASP A 583 35.80 12.66 15.99
C ASP A 583 34.59 12.09 15.22
N TRP A 584 34.70 12.02 13.89
CA TRP A 584 33.68 11.42 13.04
C TRP A 584 33.55 9.91 13.27
N GLU A 585 34.67 9.18 13.36
CA GLU A 585 34.67 7.74 13.65
C GLU A 585 34.05 7.44 15.02
N GLU A 586 34.36 8.24 16.05
CA GLU A 586 33.76 8.10 17.37
C GLU A 586 32.25 8.33 17.33
N LEU A 587 31.80 9.40 16.65
CA LEU A 587 30.39 9.71 16.46
C LEU A 587 29.64 8.55 15.79
N GLN A 588 30.16 8.06 14.66
CA GLN A 588 29.55 6.96 13.91
C GLN A 588 29.60 5.64 14.67
N GLY A 589 30.70 5.36 15.40
CA GLY A 589 30.84 4.19 16.25
C GLY A 589 29.83 4.17 17.40
N ARG A 590 29.60 5.31 18.05
CA ARG A 590 28.57 5.47 19.09
C ARG A 590 27.17 5.22 18.55
N GLU A 591 26.84 5.76 17.37
CA GLU A 591 25.55 5.50 16.73
C GLU A 591 25.34 4.03 16.38
N SER A 592 26.37 3.36 15.84
CA SER A 592 26.32 1.94 15.50
C SER A 592 26.12 1.06 16.76
N LYS A 593 26.82 1.37 17.86
CA LYS A 593 26.61 0.67 19.16
C LYS A 593 25.20 0.87 19.69
N LYS A 594 24.69 2.11 19.69
CA LYS A 594 23.32 2.42 20.11
C LYS A 594 22.30 1.58 19.35
N ARG A 595 22.45 1.48 18.03
CA ARG A 595 21.52 0.71 17.18
C ARG A 595 21.55 -0.78 17.45
N LYS A 596 22.73 -1.37 17.64
CA LYS A 596 22.86 -2.78 18.01
C LYS A 596 22.13 -3.08 19.32
N LEU A 597 22.31 -2.23 20.34
CA LEU A 597 21.60 -2.34 21.61
C LEU A 597 20.06 -2.24 21.45
N PHE A 598 19.56 -1.31 20.62
CA PHE A 598 18.12 -1.23 20.35
C PHE A 598 17.59 -2.44 19.57
N ALA A 599 18.36 -2.98 18.63
CA ALA A 599 17.97 -4.17 17.86
C ALA A 599 17.89 -5.41 18.77
N GLU A 600 18.83 -5.58 19.70
CA GLU A 600 18.81 -6.65 20.70
C GLU A 600 17.58 -6.52 21.62
N ILE A 601 17.26 -5.33 22.11
CA ILE A 601 16.10 -5.09 22.99
C ILE A 601 14.76 -5.39 22.28
N ILE A 602 14.64 -5.04 20.99
CA ILE A 602 13.42 -5.29 20.22
C ILE A 602 13.31 -6.78 19.84
N GLY A 603 14.42 -7.43 19.49
CA GLY A 603 14.46 -8.86 19.17
C GLY A 603 14.10 -9.77 20.36
N GLU A 604 14.50 -9.40 21.58
CA GLU A 604 14.12 -10.16 22.79
C GLU A 604 12.61 -10.10 23.13
N GLY A 605 11.89 -9.12 22.59
CA GLY A 605 10.44 -8.94 22.80
C GLY A 605 9.58 -10.03 22.14
N GLU A 606 10.03 -10.55 20.99
CA GLU A 606 9.31 -11.60 20.25
C GLU A 606 9.60 -13.01 20.83
N ASP A 607 10.82 -13.25 21.30
CA ASP A 607 11.22 -14.55 21.88
C ASP A 607 10.60 -14.85 23.25
N ARG A 608 10.33 -13.82 24.06
CA ARG A 608 9.68 -14.00 25.37
C ARG A 608 8.21 -14.42 25.26
N ALA A 609 7.49 -14.00 24.23
CA ALA A 609 6.11 -14.42 23.99
C ALA A 609 6.02 -15.91 23.64
N SER A 610 6.98 -16.40 22.84
CA SER A 610 7.10 -17.79 22.40
C SER A 610 7.47 -18.75 23.53
N LYS A 611 8.38 -18.34 24.43
CA LYS A 611 8.78 -19.15 25.60
C LYS A 611 7.71 -19.20 26.71
N LYS A 612 6.89 -18.17 26.85
CA LYS A 612 5.81 -18.14 27.88
C LYS A 612 4.64 -19.07 27.52
N LYS A 613 4.38 -19.26 26.21
CA LYS A 613 3.35 -20.19 25.71
C LYS A 613 3.77 -21.67 25.84
N ARG A 614 5.08 -21.95 25.80
CA ARG A 614 5.64 -23.31 25.94
C ARG A 614 5.72 -23.78 27.41
N ARG A 615 5.84 -22.87 28.38
CA ARG A 615 5.84 -23.21 29.83
C ARG A 615 4.45 -23.39 30.46
N GLN A 616 3.36 -23.14 29.73
CA GLN A 616 1.99 -23.31 30.22
C GLN A 616 1.32 -24.62 29.78
N LEU A 617 2.00 -25.45 28.98
CA LEU A 617 1.47 -26.74 28.48
C LEU A 617 2.14 -27.97 29.10
N GLU A 618 3.15 -27.79 29.96
CA GLU A 618 3.79 -28.88 30.72
C GLU A 618 3.63 -28.59 32.21
N GLY A 619 2.50 -29.03 32.75
CA GLY A 619 2.13 -28.79 34.14
C GLY A 619 1.04 -29.72 34.60
N ASP A 620 1.17 -31.03 34.33
CA ASP A 620 0.59 -32.05 35.18
C ASP A 620 1.26 -33.42 34.92
N ALA A 621 1.33 -34.24 35.97
CA ALA A 621 1.87 -35.61 36.07
C ALA A 621 3.37 -35.80 36.45
N GLY A 622 3.60 -35.99 37.76
CA GLY A 622 4.23 -37.20 38.33
C GLY A 622 5.74 -37.43 38.20
N GLN A 623 6.46 -37.32 39.33
CA GLN A 623 7.74 -38.03 39.60
C GLN A 623 7.54 -39.57 39.62
N PRO A 624 8.57 -40.47 39.57
CA PRO A 624 9.95 -40.30 40.07
C PRO A 624 11.11 -41.04 39.32
N LEU A 625 12.31 -40.90 39.92
CA LEU A 625 13.45 -41.85 40.03
C LEU A 625 14.69 -41.72 39.12
N SER A 626 15.80 -41.52 39.84
CA SER A 626 17.19 -41.59 39.42
C SER A 626 17.71 -43.03 39.39
N SER A 627 18.34 -43.42 38.29
CA SER A 627 19.64 -44.12 38.19
C SER A 627 19.86 -44.49 36.72
N TYR A 628 21.09 -44.85 36.35
CA TYR A 628 21.54 -45.27 35.01
C TYR A 628 22.07 -44.14 34.10
N SER A 629 23.17 -43.52 34.52
CA SER A 629 24.14 -42.88 33.61
C SER A 629 25.17 -43.85 33.04
N ASP A 630 25.26 -45.09 33.54
CA ASP A 630 26.43 -45.96 33.31
C ASP A 630 26.22 -47.06 32.26
N GLU A 631 25.02 -47.23 31.70
CA GLU A 631 24.73 -48.31 30.73
C GLU A 631 24.59 -47.84 29.26
N MET A 632 24.58 -46.52 28.98
CA MET A 632 24.57 -46.01 27.60
C MET A 632 25.98 -45.77 27.00
N LEU A 633 27.04 -45.86 27.80
CA LEU A 633 28.43 -45.80 27.32
C LEU A 633 28.94 -47.11 26.71
N ALA A 634 28.19 -48.21 26.83
CA ALA A 634 28.60 -49.55 26.35
C ALA A 634 28.17 -49.88 24.90
N LEU A 635 27.50 -48.97 24.18
CA LEU A 635 27.00 -49.22 22.81
C LEU A 635 27.58 -48.31 21.72
N GLY A 636 28.68 -47.59 21.99
CA GLY A 636 29.53 -47.00 20.94
C GLY A 636 28.87 -45.95 20.03
N MET A 637 27.80 -45.29 20.46
CA MET A 637 27.15 -44.22 19.69
C MET A 637 27.61 -42.84 20.20
N THR A 638 28.48 -42.18 19.43
CA THR A 638 28.85 -40.78 19.66
C THR A 638 27.70 -39.85 19.29
N VAL A 639 27.19 -39.07 20.25
CA VAL A 639 26.36 -37.89 19.99
C VAL A 639 27.27 -36.76 19.53
N LYS A 640 27.12 -36.31 18.27
CA LYS A 640 27.69 -35.04 17.81
C LYS A 640 26.81 -33.91 18.32
N GLU A 641 27.38 -33.04 19.15
CA GLU A 641 26.82 -31.72 19.41
C GLU A 641 26.72 -30.94 18.10
N LYS A 642 25.56 -30.31 17.88
CA LYS A 642 25.23 -29.57 16.68
C LYS A 642 25.83 -28.18 16.77
N GLU A 643 27.08 -28.04 16.35
CA GLU A 643 27.63 -26.73 15.97
C GLU A 643 26.84 -26.20 14.77
N ILE A 644 26.42 -24.93 14.85
CA ILE A 644 25.87 -24.19 13.71
C ILE A 644 27.06 -23.88 12.81
N GLY A 645 27.31 -24.77 11.85
CA GLY A 645 28.35 -24.59 10.83
C GLY A 645 27.98 -23.50 9.83
N GLU A 646 28.98 -22.71 9.45
CA GLU A 646 28.97 -21.89 8.24
C GLU A 646 28.59 -22.76 7.03
N SER A 647 27.64 -22.28 6.22
CA SER A 647 27.05 -23.05 5.13
C SER A 647 27.96 -23.13 3.89
N ASP A 648 28.01 -24.31 3.27
CA ASP A 648 28.61 -24.61 1.94
C ASP A 648 28.15 -23.68 0.80
N GLU A 649 27.16 -22.79 1.02
CA GLU A 649 26.66 -21.82 0.04
C GLU A 649 27.64 -20.67 -0.27
N ASP A 650 28.64 -20.40 0.58
CA ASP A 650 29.64 -19.36 0.32
C ASP A 650 30.65 -19.77 -0.76
N ASP A 651 31.02 -21.05 -0.82
CA ASP A 651 31.89 -21.61 -1.87
C ASP A 651 31.17 -21.63 -3.24
N ASP A 652 29.87 -21.93 -3.24
CA ASP A 652 29.02 -21.94 -4.44
C ASP A 652 28.83 -20.54 -5.08
N ILE A 653 28.93 -19.47 -4.29
CA ILE A 653 28.86 -18.09 -4.79
C ILE A 653 30.22 -17.66 -5.35
N ASP A 654 31.32 -18.00 -4.68
CA ASP A 654 32.66 -17.67 -5.16
C ASP A 654 33.01 -18.44 -6.46
N ASP A 655 32.48 -19.66 -6.65
CA ASP A 655 32.56 -20.41 -7.91
C ASP A 655 31.86 -19.73 -9.10
N ILE A 656 30.75 -19.02 -8.86
CA ILE A 656 30.07 -18.20 -9.88
C ILE A 656 30.99 -17.05 -10.34
N PHE A 657 31.79 -16.49 -9.44
CA PHE A 657 32.70 -15.37 -9.75
C PHE A 657 34.05 -15.83 -10.33
N GLY A 658 34.56 -17.00 -9.95
CA GLY A 658 35.84 -17.54 -10.42
C GLY A 658 35.89 -17.75 -11.94
N LYS A 659 34.74 -17.95 -12.59
CA LYS A 659 34.64 -18.12 -14.04
C LYS A 659 34.43 -16.82 -14.83
N ILE A 660 33.93 -15.76 -14.19
CA ILE A 660 33.63 -14.46 -14.83
C ILE A 660 34.83 -13.50 -14.75
N SER A 661 35.75 -13.71 -13.82
CA SER A 661 36.90 -12.81 -13.56
C SER A 661 38.25 -13.43 -13.98
N LYS A 662 38.51 -13.57 -15.28
CA LYS A 662 39.90 -13.72 -15.79
C LYS A 662 40.21 -12.63 -16.81
N PRO A 663 41.01 -11.61 -16.47
CA PRO A 663 41.56 -10.70 -17.46
C PRO A 663 42.66 -11.40 -18.27
N ALA A 664 42.70 -11.15 -19.58
CA ALA A 664 43.69 -11.68 -20.51
C ALA A 664 45.13 -11.36 -20.08
N VAL A 665 45.93 -12.40 -19.86
CA VAL A 665 47.36 -12.31 -19.52
C VAL A 665 48.16 -11.96 -20.79
N LYS A 666 48.94 -10.88 -20.74
CA LYS A 666 49.94 -10.53 -21.77
C LYS A 666 51.10 -11.55 -21.76
N PRO A 667 51.61 -11.99 -22.91
CA PRO A 667 52.71 -12.95 -22.93
C PRO A 667 54.06 -12.28 -22.70
N SER A 668 54.81 -12.79 -21.72
CA SER A 668 56.22 -12.49 -21.46
C SER A 668 57.13 -13.34 -22.34
N VAL A 669 58.23 -12.74 -22.81
CA VAL A 669 59.18 -13.26 -23.80
C VAL A 669 60.30 -14.11 -23.16
N SER A 670 60.73 -15.13 -23.93
CA SER A 670 62.05 -15.81 -24.01
C SER A 670 62.40 -16.92 -23.00
N PRO A 671 63.37 -17.81 -23.32
CA PRO A 671 63.71 -18.43 -24.62
C PRO A 671 64.00 -19.95 -24.50
N GLN A 672 63.81 -20.75 -25.56
CA GLN A 672 64.69 -21.91 -25.83
C GLN A 672 64.55 -22.54 -27.24
N ASN A 673 65.70 -22.57 -27.91
CA ASN A 673 66.28 -23.51 -28.89
C ASN A 673 65.44 -24.52 -29.70
N LYS A 674 65.68 -24.45 -31.03
CA LYS A 674 66.05 -25.52 -31.99
C LYS A 674 65.15 -26.78 -32.08
N SER A 675 64.44 -26.96 -33.19
CA SER A 675 64.94 -27.70 -34.38
C SER A 675 63.85 -27.98 -35.43
N SER A 676 64.13 -27.56 -36.67
CA SER A 676 63.89 -28.25 -37.96
C SER A 676 62.55 -28.93 -38.28
N LYS A 677 61.82 -28.43 -39.31
CA LYS A 677 61.79 -28.97 -40.70
C LYS A 677 60.67 -28.34 -41.56
N ARG A 678 61.07 -27.71 -42.68
CA ARG A 678 60.52 -27.72 -44.07
C ARG A 678 59.00 -28.03 -44.26
N ARG A 679 58.20 -27.24 -44.99
CA ARG A 679 58.18 -26.97 -46.46
C ARG A 679 57.22 -25.78 -46.74
N ARG A 680 57.62 -24.68 -47.41
CA ARG A 680 57.44 -24.33 -48.86
C ARG A 680 56.03 -24.65 -49.41
N SER A 681 55.18 -23.66 -49.70
CA SER A 681 55.00 -22.94 -51.00
C SER A 681 54.05 -21.74 -50.79
N ALA A 682 54.27 -20.47 -51.14
CA ALA A 682 54.59 -19.79 -52.41
C ALA A 682 53.43 -19.71 -53.44
N SER A 683 52.76 -18.56 -53.52
CA SER A 683 52.37 -17.76 -54.73
C SER A 683 51.47 -16.59 -54.25
N THR A 684 51.84 -15.31 -54.30
CA THR A 684 52.05 -14.33 -55.41
C THR A 684 50.79 -13.91 -56.18
N HIS A 685 50.27 -12.71 -55.88
CA HIS A 685 50.08 -11.54 -56.78
C HIS A 685 49.26 -10.47 -56.01
N ASP A 686 49.74 -9.23 -55.77
CA ASP A 686 49.79 -8.05 -56.67
C ASP A 686 48.40 -7.72 -57.26
N GLU A 687 47.80 -6.52 -57.16
CA GLU A 687 48.28 -5.13 -57.35
C GLU A 687 47.27 -4.14 -56.69
N LYS A 688 47.68 -3.02 -56.07
CA LYS A 688 47.63 -1.60 -56.56
C LYS A 688 46.24 -1.09 -56.99
N ASP A 689 45.77 0.14 -56.82
CA ASP A 689 46.30 1.49 -56.48
C ASP A 689 45.06 2.31 -56.01
N LYS A 690 45.08 3.05 -54.90
CA LYS A 690 45.37 4.51 -54.78
C LYS A 690 44.26 5.48 -55.29
N PRO A 691 44.23 6.73 -54.76
CA PRO A 691 43.02 7.41 -54.30
C PRO A 691 42.70 8.69 -55.08
N ASP A 692 41.57 9.36 -54.80
CA ASP A 692 41.56 10.81 -54.92
C ASP A 692 40.57 11.53 -54.00
N THR A 693 41.05 12.68 -53.57
CA THR A 693 40.48 13.78 -52.79
C THR A 693 39.57 14.69 -53.63
N GLY A 694 38.67 15.44 -52.99
CA GLY A 694 37.96 16.54 -53.65
C GLY A 694 36.99 17.31 -52.75
N HIS A 695 37.37 18.53 -52.39
CA HIS A 695 36.57 19.55 -51.71
C HIS A 695 35.35 20.05 -52.51
N GLY A 696 34.36 20.62 -51.81
CA GLY A 696 33.36 21.51 -52.40
C GLY A 696 32.34 22.07 -51.39
N GLN A 697 32.45 23.36 -51.07
CA GLN A 697 31.47 24.17 -50.34
C GLN A 697 30.44 24.80 -51.30
N SER A 698 29.18 24.96 -50.85
CA SER A 698 28.27 26.10 -51.15
C SER A 698 26.90 25.82 -50.50
N SER A 699 26.50 26.52 -49.42
CA SER A 699 25.56 27.65 -49.39
C SER A 699 24.20 27.41 -50.08
N ASP A 700 23.11 27.42 -49.31
CA ASP A 700 21.97 28.33 -49.54
C ASP A 700 21.01 28.42 -48.35
N LYS A 701 20.42 29.60 -48.22
CA LYS A 701 19.53 30.10 -47.15
C LYS A 701 18.04 29.96 -47.54
N GLU A 702 17.19 30.26 -46.55
CA GLU A 702 15.72 30.48 -46.56
C GLU A 702 14.88 29.23 -46.25
N GLU A 703 13.85 29.23 -45.39
CA GLU A 703 13.09 30.29 -44.73
C GLU A 703 12.25 29.71 -43.54
N LYS A 704 12.01 30.56 -42.53
CA LYS A 704 10.78 30.72 -41.73
C LYS A 704 10.13 29.57 -40.90
N THR A 705 10.10 29.86 -39.59
CA THR A 705 8.92 30.03 -38.70
C THR A 705 8.38 28.92 -37.76
N HIS A 706 8.08 29.39 -36.54
CA HIS A 706 7.17 28.91 -35.47
C HIS A 706 7.53 27.63 -34.70
N SER A 707 8.07 27.70 -33.47
CA SER A 707 7.45 28.08 -32.18
C SER A 707 6.39 27.11 -31.63
N LYS A 708 6.74 26.48 -30.49
CA LYS A 708 5.89 26.17 -29.32
C LYS A 708 4.50 25.55 -29.57
N ALA A 709 4.36 24.24 -29.34
CA ALA A 709 3.27 23.63 -28.53
C ALA A 709 3.31 22.09 -28.56
N ARG A 710 3.69 21.44 -27.46
CA ARG A 710 3.27 20.07 -27.13
C ARG A 710 2.97 19.96 -25.62
N LYS A 711 1.85 20.57 -25.23
CA LYS A 711 1.11 20.31 -23.99
C LYS A 711 -0.38 20.18 -24.34
N SER A 712 -0.74 19.18 -25.16
CA SER A 712 -2.14 18.85 -25.48
C SER A 712 -2.25 17.64 -26.43
N LYS A 713 -1.89 16.44 -25.98
CA LYS A 713 -2.34 15.17 -26.58
C LYS A 713 -2.55 14.11 -25.49
N LYS A 714 -3.54 14.35 -24.63
CA LYS A 714 -4.14 13.35 -23.72
C LYS A 714 -5.63 13.68 -23.56
N LYS A 715 -6.36 13.62 -24.68
CA LYS A 715 -7.84 13.69 -24.75
C LYS A 715 -8.28 13.41 -26.19
N LEU A 716 -8.07 12.18 -26.67
CA LEU A 716 -8.67 11.62 -27.90
C LEU A 716 -8.27 10.14 -28.00
N HIS A 717 -8.89 9.32 -27.15
CA HIS A 717 -9.07 7.86 -27.32
C HIS A 717 -10.02 7.39 -26.20
N LYS A 718 -11.27 7.89 -26.22
CA LYS A 718 -12.38 7.36 -25.40
C LYS A 718 -13.74 7.72 -26.02
N LYS A 719 -13.87 7.50 -27.33
CA LYS A 719 -15.14 7.50 -28.07
C LYS A 719 -14.97 6.63 -29.29
N GLU A 720 -15.07 5.33 -29.09
CA GLU A 720 -15.41 4.31 -30.10
C GLU A 720 -15.36 2.94 -29.42
N ARG A 721 -16.51 2.50 -28.90
CA ARG A 721 -16.90 1.11 -28.65
C ARG A 721 -18.20 1.11 -27.84
N GLU A 722 -19.28 1.49 -28.52
CA GLU A 722 -20.65 1.16 -28.14
C GLU A 722 -21.47 1.19 -29.43
N LYS A 723 -21.56 0.01 -30.05
CA LYS A 723 -22.60 -0.42 -31.00
C LYS A 723 -22.21 -1.81 -31.47
N ILE A 724 -23.06 -2.79 -31.17
CA ILE A 724 -23.44 -3.98 -31.95
C ILE A 724 -24.04 -4.98 -30.93
N CYS A 725 -25.37 -5.00 -30.83
CA CYS A 725 -26.14 -6.22 -30.60
C CYS A 725 -26.21 -6.98 -31.94
N PRO A 726 -26.45 -8.29 -31.91
CA PRO A 726 -27.59 -8.78 -32.68
C PRO A 726 -28.46 -9.79 -31.95
N ASP A 727 -29.67 -9.91 -32.49
CA ASP A 727 -30.80 -10.76 -32.13
C ASP A 727 -30.49 -12.27 -32.09
N ASN A 728 -30.90 -12.91 -30.99
CA ASN A 728 -31.71 -14.13 -30.84
C ASN A 728 -31.44 -14.80 -29.49
#